data_AF-A0A9W8L8C7-F1
#
_entry.id   AF-A0A9W8L8C7-F1
#
_cell.length_a   1.000
_cell.length_b   1.000
_cell.length_c   1.000
_cell.angle_alpha   90.00
_cell.angle_beta   90.00
_cell.angle_gamma   90.00
#
_symmetry.space_group_name_H-M   'P 1'
#
loop_
_entity.id
_entity.type
_entity.pdbx_description
1 polymer ?
#
loop_
_entity_poly.entity_id
_entity_poly.type
_entity_poly.pdbx_seq_one_letter_code
_entity_poly.pdbx_strand_id
1 'polypeptide(L)'
;MPSDSPSTMQSPAGPSAGIQRAIDTLQITYNQSKEYSERRRQQSVLVARAAERQQLQSVLTTYGPERRQNQTELEARAAEYRQKQSVLVTRVAERHFDSALGQCNWEAVANELDTPLIECLDLFDATISTIKPRSLIENYGGWSRTDIEALERFIADYYVDTSTVDWTLSGAYMNVDPLECQRVGQGIFNEPINKVGYRRIRELRDSGLSWNDIYQYFLQYPSVTSLRSRFCWFKDNLDEGAAERLTAEWTDAEREQMRDLIEQQVDSTATSELVDIIKRELPDRPLSDIRQFSYQHIHELKTGRMGVDLMAQLRDLVAEYGEDWDYIGEELGILPSRAQHNWITYGEDVAQHLGAESHPFSQVNMVAAITSGNEVQRQRESSGIVDWSQVSQATGLGLRECLELSQYDVGKARWHYDPDSFSQSMAERMTDSVREHYPAPVPVNYRAVSNYMWVTVEDCIRIHDMLQGKFKLTEADYERAAALRAQGLTFNEVARHLSPTLTGRNVSDALRRYSLPKPVREPISVDELDEISRLVDEYAGKYTVAELIDKIRTQLNLGNRLNCHSTVSLRIAAHPHYQTKMRDIDYNDLASRIAEGQTTVKLAAKELDVPRPALASRMQNIGSKPFSSKWTEEEIRKLIDYVQGCVSKPDFVYFSKVLGTKSSTQCSRKTFELKRKGVLPYPPTI
;
A
#
# COMPACT_ATOMS: atom_id res chain seq x y z
N MET A 1 -72.83 -69.19 -28.59
CA MET A 1 -71.40 -69.14 -28.26
C MET A 1 -71.24 -68.27 -27.00
N PRO A 2 -70.34 -68.63 -26.08
CA PRO A 2 -70.62 -68.80 -24.64
C PRO A 2 -70.05 -67.67 -23.74
N SER A 3 -70.40 -67.68 -22.43
CA SER A 3 -69.58 -67.23 -21.26
C SER A 3 -70.51 -67.05 -20.04
N ASP A 4 -70.43 -67.94 -19.05
CA ASP A 4 -69.61 -67.83 -17.83
C ASP A 4 -70.39 -67.18 -16.67
N SER A 5 -70.77 -68.04 -15.72
CA SER A 5 -71.09 -67.69 -14.35
C SER A 5 -70.69 -68.88 -13.49
N PRO A 6 -69.90 -68.67 -12.43
CA PRO A 6 -70.36 -69.19 -11.16
C PRO A 6 -70.04 -68.32 -9.94
N SER A 7 -71.06 -68.21 -9.09
CA SER A 7 -71.07 -68.47 -7.64
C SER A 7 -70.09 -67.78 -6.70
N THR A 8 -70.69 -66.88 -5.95
CA THR A 8 -70.33 -66.32 -4.64
C THR A 8 -69.99 -67.42 -3.60
N MET A 9 -68.77 -67.40 -3.06
CA MET A 9 -68.42 -68.11 -1.82
C MET A 9 -68.40 -67.15 -0.62
N GLN A 10 -69.06 -67.58 0.45
CA GLN A 10 -69.15 -66.92 1.75
C GLN A 10 -67.78 -66.82 2.44
N SER A 11 -67.47 -65.64 3.00
CA SER A 11 -66.30 -65.39 3.84
C SER A 11 -66.56 -65.86 5.28
N PRO A 12 -65.60 -66.55 5.94
CA PRO A 12 -65.76 -67.06 7.29
C PRO A 12 -65.56 -65.97 8.36
N ALA A 13 -66.19 -66.21 9.51
CA ALA A 13 -66.22 -65.36 10.69
C ALA A 13 -64.83 -64.88 11.15
N GLY A 14 -64.69 -63.56 11.33
CA GLY A 14 -63.50 -62.94 11.89
C GLY A 14 -63.26 -63.32 13.36
N PRO A 15 -62.01 -63.35 13.82
CA PRO A 15 -61.66 -63.72 15.19
C PRO A 15 -62.25 -62.73 16.21
N SER A 16 -62.71 -63.27 17.33
CA SER A 16 -63.24 -62.53 18.49
C SER A 16 -62.35 -61.34 18.87
N ALA A 17 -62.96 -60.16 19.04
CA ALA A 17 -62.32 -58.87 19.30
C ALA A 17 -61.34 -58.86 20.49
N GLY A 18 -61.39 -59.85 21.39
CA GLY A 18 -60.43 -60.03 22.48
C GLY A 18 -59.05 -60.50 22.02
N ILE A 19 -58.96 -61.34 20.99
CA ILE A 19 -57.68 -61.87 20.46
C ILE A 19 -56.94 -60.76 19.71
N GLN A 20 -57.65 -59.94 18.94
CA GLN A 20 -57.04 -58.83 18.21
C GLN A 20 -56.42 -57.80 19.16
N ARG A 21 -57.12 -57.43 20.25
CA ARG A 21 -56.55 -56.51 21.25
C ARG A 21 -55.31 -57.05 21.96
N ALA A 22 -55.26 -58.36 22.21
CA ALA A 22 -54.08 -58.99 22.81
C ALA A 22 -52.89 -58.96 21.85
N ILE A 23 -53.11 -59.22 20.56
CA ILE A 23 -52.09 -59.11 19.51
C ILE A 23 -51.60 -57.66 19.40
N ASP A 24 -52.51 -56.68 19.37
CA ASP A 24 -52.15 -55.27 19.27
C ASP A 24 -51.33 -54.81 20.48
N THR A 25 -51.69 -55.25 21.70
CA THR A 25 -50.95 -54.93 22.94
C THR A 25 -49.55 -55.53 22.94
N LEU A 26 -49.40 -56.78 22.51
CA LEU A 26 -48.09 -57.42 22.37
C LEU A 26 -47.23 -56.73 21.31
N GLN A 27 -47.82 -56.30 20.19
CA GLN A 27 -47.12 -55.57 19.14
C GLN A 27 -46.60 -54.21 19.64
N ILE A 28 -47.41 -53.47 20.40
CA ILE A 28 -47.00 -52.20 21.01
C ILE A 28 -45.85 -52.41 21.98
N THR A 29 -45.95 -53.41 22.86
CA THR A 29 -44.92 -53.71 23.87
C THR A 29 -43.60 -54.14 23.21
N TYR A 30 -43.68 -54.96 22.15
CA TYR A 30 -42.54 -55.36 21.35
C TYR A 30 -41.85 -54.15 20.68
N ASN A 31 -42.63 -53.27 20.06
CA ASN A 31 -42.11 -52.07 19.40
C ASN A 31 -41.45 -51.12 20.40
N GLN A 32 -42.04 -50.91 21.58
CA GLN A 32 -41.47 -50.08 22.65
C GLN A 32 -40.16 -50.66 23.18
N SER A 33 -40.09 -51.98 23.39
CA SER A 33 -38.87 -52.66 23.83
C SER A 33 -37.75 -52.54 22.78
N LYS A 34 -38.11 -52.70 21.49
CA LYS A 34 -37.17 -52.53 20.38
C LYS A 34 -36.63 -51.09 20.32
N GLU A 35 -37.50 -50.09 20.38
CA GLU A 35 -37.12 -48.68 20.36
C GLU A 35 -36.23 -48.30 21.56
N TYR A 36 -36.53 -48.80 22.76
CA TYR A 36 -35.69 -48.61 23.94
C TYR A 36 -34.29 -49.21 23.76
N SER A 37 -34.21 -50.41 23.18
CA SER A 37 -32.93 -51.08 22.90
C SER A 37 -32.09 -50.33 21.85
N GLU A 38 -32.73 -49.75 20.83
CA GLU A 38 -32.08 -48.94 19.80
C GLU A 38 -31.58 -47.62 20.36
N ARG A 39 -32.38 -46.91 21.17
CA ARG A 39 -31.97 -45.68 21.86
C ARG A 39 -30.77 -45.93 22.78
N ARG A 40 -30.76 -47.03 23.54
CA ARG A 40 -29.64 -47.40 24.41
C ARG A 40 -28.36 -47.70 23.61
N ARG A 41 -28.48 -48.37 22.46
CA ARG A 41 -27.34 -48.59 21.55
C ARG A 41 -26.81 -47.28 20.97
N GLN A 42 -27.68 -46.39 20.51
CA GLN A 42 -27.29 -45.06 20.00
C GLN A 42 -26.59 -44.24 21.07
N GLN A 43 -27.11 -44.23 22.30
CA GLN A 43 -26.50 -43.50 23.41
C GLN A 43 -25.13 -44.06 23.79
N SER A 44 -24.95 -45.39 23.76
CA SER A 44 -23.63 -46.02 23.95
C SER A 44 -22.61 -45.59 22.88
N VAL A 45 -23.03 -45.53 21.60
CA VAL A 45 -22.17 -45.06 20.50
C VAL A 45 -21.78 -43.59 20.66
N LEU A 46 -22.71 -42.74 21.11
CA LEU A 46 -22.44 -41.32 21.34
C LEU A 46 -21.45 -41.11 22.50
N VAL A 47 -21.58 -41.86 23.58
CA VAL A 47 -20.64 -41.82 24.71
C VAL A 47 -19.25 -42.28 24.29
N ALA A 48 -19.16 -43.37 23.51
CA ALA A 48 -17.88 -43.85 22.98
C ALA A 48 -17.20 -42.81 22.07
N ARG A 49 -17.95 -42.17 21.16
CA ARG A 49 -17.43 -41.08 20.31
C ARG A 49 -17.01 -39.84 21.10
N ALA A 50 -17.70 -39.52 22.19
CA ALA A 50 -17.33 -38.40 23.05
C ALA A 50 -16.00 -38.67 23.77
N ALA A 51 -15.80 -39.89 24.27
CA ALA A 51 -14.53 -40.31 24.88
C ALA A 51 -13.36 -40.30 23.87
N GLU A 52 -13.60 -40.80 22.65
CA GLU A 52 -12.60 -40.76 21.56
C GLU A 52 -12.22 -39.32 21.19
N ARG A 53 -13.19 -38.41 21.11
CA ARG A 53 -12.92 -36.97 20.89
C ARG A 53 -12.09 -36.35 22.01
N GLN A 54 -12.38 -36.66 23.27
CA GLN A 54 -11.59 -36.16 24.40
C GLN A 54 -10.16 -36.67 24.35
N GLN A 55 -9.95 -37.94 24.00
CA GLN A 55 -8.62 -38.53 23.86
C GLN A 55 -7.83 -37.91 22.69
N LEU A 56 -8.48 -37.66 21.54
CA LEU A 56 -7.86 -36.96 20.42
C LEU A 56 -7.51 -35.51 20.77
N GLN A 57 -8.40 -34.83 21.50
CA GLN A 57 -8.17 -33.46 21.94
C GLN A 57 -7.00 -33.37 22.93
N SER A 58 -6.86 -34.34 23.85
CA SER A 58 -5.70 -34.40 24.75
C SER A 58 -4.39 -34.61 24.00
N VAL A 59 -4.38 -35.47 22.97
CA VAL A 59 -3.18 -35.69 22.13
C VAL A 59 -2.81 -34.41 21.36
N LEU A 60 -3.79 -33.71 20.79
CA LEU A 60 -3.55 -32.44 20.07
C LEU A 60 -3.01 -31.33 20.98
N THR A 61 -3.50 -31.24 22.24
CA THR A 61 -2.97 -30.27 23.21
C THR A 61 -1.52 -30.55 23.61
N THR A 62 -1.07 -31.80 23.61
CA THR A 62 0.31 -32.16 23.98
C THR A 62 1.29 -31.95 22.82
N TYR A 63 0.88 -32.18 21.57
CA TYR A 63 1.76 -32.01 20.40
C TYR A 63 1.96 -30.55 19.95
N GLY A 64 1.01 -29.66 20.25
CA GLY A 64 1.08 -28.24 19.85
C GLY A 64 2.24 -27.43 20.47
N PRO A 65 2.58 -27.61 21.75
CA PRO A 65 3.72 -26.95 22.40
C PRO A 65 5.08 -27.47 21.91
N GLU A 66 5.26 -28.79 21.79
CA GLU A 66 6.53 -29.38 21.32
C GLU A 66 6.87 -28.95 19.89
N ARG A 67 5.88 -28.90 19.00
CA ARG A 67 6.08 -28.41 17.63
C ARG A 67 6.48 -26.94 17.60
N ARG A 68 5.89 -26.10 18.47
CA ARG A 68 6.26 -24.68 18.58
C ARG A 68 7.67 -24.52 19.11
N GLN A 69 8.05 -25.27 20.14
CA GLN A 69 9.39 -25.23 20.71
C GLN A 69 10.46 -25.66 19.68
N ASN A 70 10.21 -26.73 18.95
CA ASN A 70 11.11 -27.18 17.87
C ASN A 70 11.22 -26.15 16.74
N GLN A 71 10.12 -25.48 16.40
CA GLN A 71 10.14 -24.41 15.40
C GLN A 71 10.94 -23.18 15.88
N THR A 72 10.74 -22.74 17.11
CA THR A 72 11.53 -21.65 17.70
C THR A 72 13.01 -22.00 17.74
N GLU A 73 13.38 -23.23 18.08
CA GLU A 73 14.78 -23.66 18.12
C GLU A 73 15.40 -23.71 16.71
N LEU A 74 14.65 -24.16 15.70
CA LEU A 74 15.10 -24.12 14.30
C LEU A 74 15.28 -22.69 13.79
N GLU A 75 14.35 -21.79 14.10
CA GLU A 75 14.44 -20.37 13.74
C GLU A 75 15.64 -19.70 14.43
N ALA A 76 15.89 -20.00 15.70
CA ALA A 76 17.05 -19.50 16.44
C ALA A 76 18.39 -19.98 15.84
N ARG A 77 18.49 -21.27 15.48
CA ARG A 77 19.67 -21.82 14.82
C ARG A 77 19.88 -21.23 13.42
N ALA A 78 18.81 -20.99 12.66
CA ALA A 78 18.88 -20.35 11.36
C ALA A 78 19.36 -18.89 11.47
N ALA A 79 18.87 -18.15 12.47
CA ALA A 79 19.32 -16.78 12.74
C ALA A 79 20.81 -16.72 13.14
N GLU A 80 21.26 -17.62 14.02
CA GLU A 80 22.67 -17.71 14.42
C GLU A 80 23.58 -18.05 13.22
N TYR A 81 23.15 -18.99 12.38
CA TYR A 81 23.87 -19.34 11.15
C TYR A 81 23.96 -18.15 10.19
N ARG A 82 22.83 -17.45 9.96
CA ARG A 82 22.78 -16.26 9.09
C ARG A 82 23.68 -15.14 9.60
N GLN A 83 23.72 -14.90 10.91
CA GLN A 83 24.62 -13.91 11.52
C GLN A 83 26.10 -14.27 11.30
N LYS A 84 26.48 -15.54 11.49
CA LYS A 84 27.85 -16.00 11.22
C LYS A 84 28.25 -15.82 9.76
N GLN A 85 27.33 -16.14 8.84
CA GLN A 85 27.54 -15.94 7.40
C GLN A 85 27.67 -14.46 7.05
N SER A 86 26.84 -13.60 7.64
CA SER A 86 26.90 -12.15 7.43
C SER A 86 28.25 -11.54 7.86
N VAL A 87 28.77 -11.94 9.03
CA VAL A 87 30.10 -11.53 9.50
C VAL A 87 31.21 -12.03 8.56
N LEU A 88 31.09 -13.26 8.05
CA LEU A 88 32.07 -13.84 7.14
C LEU A 88 32.07 -13.08 5.79
N VAL A 89 30.91 -12.90 5.18
CA VAL A 89 30.73 -12.16 3.92
C VAL A 89 31.29 -10.76 4.05
N THR A 90 30.96 -10.04 5.12
CA THR A 90 31.42 -8.67 5.35
C THR A 90 32.95 -8.60 5.44
N ARG A 91 33.59 -9.52 6.17
CA ARG A 91 35.06 -9.59 6.26
C ARG A 91 35.73 -9.93 4.92
N VAL A 92 35.10 -10.77 4.10
CA VAL A 92 35.64 -11.11 2.77
C VAL A 92 35.47 -9.94 1.81
N ALA A 93 34.32 -9.25 1.86
CA ALA A 93 34.08 -8.03 1.10
C ALA A 93 35.14 -6.95 1.39
N GLU A 94 35.49 -6.72 2.66
CA GLU A 94 36.55 -5.78 3.04
C GLU A 94 37.93 -6.11 2.43
N ARG A 95 38.24 -7.40 2.26
CA ARG A 95 39.50 -7.82 1.61
C ARG A 95 39.49 -7.63 0.09
N HIS A 96 38.31 -7.68 -0.52
CA HIS A 96 38.10 -7.47 -1.97
C HIS A 96 37.62 -6.07 -2.32
N PHE A 97 37.67 -5.15 -1.35
CA PHE A 97 37.32 -3.75 -1.56
C PHE A 97 38.49 -2.98 -2.19
N ASP A 98 38.25 -2.40 -3.36
CA ASP A 98 39.19 -1.49 -4.01
C ASP A 98 38.92 -0.06 -3.55
N SER A 99 39.75 0.43 -2.62
CA SER A 99 39.63 1.80 -2.10
C SER A 99 39.85 2.90 -3.14
N ALA A 100 40.57 2.63 -4.25
CA ALA A 100 40.82 3.62 -5.29
C ALA A 100 39.59 3.81 -6.20
N LEU A 101 38.86 2.72 -6.47
CA LEU A 101 37.59 2.75 -7.20
C LEU A 101 36.38 3.00 -6.28
N GLY A 102 36.56 2.74 -4.98
CA GLY A 102 35.53 2.74 -3.96
C GLY A 102 34.46 1.67 -4.20
N GLN A 103 34.84 0.53 -4.80
CA GLN A 103 33.95 -0.58 -5.17
C GLN A 103 34.46 -1.90 -4.60
N CYS A 104 33.55 -2.81 -4.30
CA CYS A 104 33.87 -4.18 -3.91
C CYS A 104 33.75 -5.12 -5.12
N ASN A 105 34.72 -6.03 -5.30
CA ASN A 105 34.63 -7.08 -6.31
C ASN A 105 33.74 -8.22 -5.79
N TRP A 106 32.42 -8.06 -5.91
CA TRP A 106 31.43 -8.99 -5.38
C TRP A 106 31.49 -10.38 -6.03
N GLU A 107 31.89 -10.47 -7.29
CA GLU A 107 32.11 -11.73 -7.98
C GLU A 107 33.27 -12.51 -7.34
N ALA A 108 34.36 -11.83 -6.95
CA ALA A 108 35.46 -12.47 -6.22
C ALA A 108 35.04 -12.92 -4.81
N VAL A 109 34.23 -12.11 -4.11
CA VAL A 109 33.66 -12.48 -2.80
C VAL A 109 32.79 -13.74 -2.91
N ALA A 110 31.86 -13.76 -3.87
CA ALA A 110 30.98 -14.89 -4.13
C ALA A 110 31.76 -16.17 -4.44
N ASN A 111 32.79 -16.06 -5.29
CA ASN A 111 33.65 -17.20 -5.66
C ASN A 111 34.50 -17.70 -4.47
N GLU A 112 35.03 -16.82 -3.63
CA GLU A 112 35.82 -17.24 -2.46
C GLU A 112 34.97 -17.97 -1.41
N LEU A 113 33.71 -17.57 -1.26
CA LEU A 113 32.77 -18.14 -0.30
C LEU A 113 31.95 -19.31 -0.85
N ASP A 114 32.11 -19.66 -2.13
CA ASP A 114 31.26 -20.62 -2.84
C ASP A 114 29.76 -20.37 -2.59
N THR A 115 29.38 -19.08 -2.59
CA THR A 115 28.03 -18.60 -2.26
C THR A 115 27.52 -17.72 -3.40
N PRO A 116 26.26 -17.86 -3.84
CA PRO A 116 25.71 -17.05 -4.91
C PRO A 116 25.84 -15.55 -4.63
N LEU A 117 26.16 -14.75 -5.66
CA LEU A 117 26.40 -13.31 -5.50
C LEU A 117 25.24 -12.56 -4.83
N ILE A 118 23.99 -12.87 -5.19
CA ILE A 118 22.81 -12.25 -4.56
C ILE A 118 22.71 -12.59 -3.07
N GLU A 119 23.07 -13.83 -2.67
CA GLU A 119 23.06 -14.23 -1.27
C GLU A 119 24.20 -13.54 -0.50
N CYS A 120 25.38 -13.37 -1.10
CA CYS A 120 26.44 -12.53 -0.52
C CYS A 120 25.97 -11.09 -0.31
N LEU A 121 25.32 -10.47 -1.30
CA LEU A 121 24.81 -9.09 -1.16
C LEU A 121 23.74 -8.97 -0.06
N ASP A 122 22.84 -9.96 0.07
CA ASP A 122 21.80 -10.01 1.12
C ASP A 122 22.37 -10.28 2.53
N LEU A 123 23.52 -10.94 2.60
CA LEU A 123 24.23 -11.21 3.85
C LEU A 123 25.20 -10.09 4.25
N PHE A 124 25.56 -9.18 3.33
CA PHE A 124 26.47 -8.09 3.63
C PHE A 124 25.87 -7.13 4.66
N ASP A 125 26.60 -6.88 5.74
CA ASP A 125 26.17 -6.00 6.81
C ASP A 125 27.03 -4.74 6.84
N ALA A 126 26.48 -3.68 6.23
CA ALA A 126 27.11 -2.37 6.19
C ALA A 126 27.32 -1.74 7.58
N THR A 127 26.59 -2.19 8.62
CA THR A 127 26.71 -1.62 9.97
C THR A 127 27.98 -2.06 10.70
N ILE A 128 28.54 -3.22 10.33
CA ILE A 128 29.79 -3.75 10.87
C ILE A 128 30.96 -3.65 9.87
N SER A 129 30.69 -3.21 8.64
CA SER A 129 31.71 -3.03 7.61
C SER A 129 32.46 -1.71 7.76
N THR A 130 33.75 -1.73 7.45
CA THR A 130 34.57 -0.53 7.24
C THR A 130 34.40 0.10 5.86
N ILE A 131 33.74 -0.60 4.93
CA ILE A 131 33.41 -0.09 3.59
C ILE A 131 32.33 0.98 3.73
N LYS A 132 32.69 2.23 3.41
CA LYS A 132 31.73 3.33 3.40
C LYS A 132 31.02 3.41 2.04
N PRO A 133 29.69 3.62 2.04
CA PRO A 133 28.97 3.96 0.81
C PRO A 133 29.58 5.21 0.17
N ARG A 134 29.77 5.17 -1.15
CA ARG A 134 30.11 6.36 -1.93
C ARG A 134 28.87 7.25 -2.02
N SER A 135 29.03 8.55 -1.78
CA SER A 135 28.04 9.54 -2.18
C SER A 135 28.46 10.12 -3.52
N LEU A 136 27.67 9.92 -4.57
CA LEU A 136 27.94 10.51 -5.89
C LEU A 136 27.01 11.71 -6.17
N ILE A 137 26.27 12.19 -5.14
CA ILE A 137 25.29 13.29 -5.22
C ILE A 137 25.94 14.67 -5.31
N GLU A 138 27.11 14.88 -4.71
CA GLU A 138 27.73 16.22 -4.62
C GLU A 138 28.04 16.85 -5.98
N ASN A 139 28.06 16.06 -7.05
CA ASN A 139 28.05 16.54 -8.42
C ASN A 139 27.03 15.73 -9.21
N TYR A 140 26.02 16.36 -9.81
CA TYR A 140 25.03 15.73 -10.71
C TYR A 140 25.61 15.01 -11.97
N GLY A 141 26.92 14.71 -11.98
CA GLY A 141 27.65 13.87 -12.92
C GLY A 141 28.69 12.94 -12.26
N GLY A 142 28.56 12.60 -10.97
CA GLY A 142 29.50 11.75 -10.24
C GLY A 142 29.49 10.27 -10.64
N TRP A 143 28.46 9.81 -11.34
CA TRP A 143 28.41 8.47 -11.92
C TRP A 143 29.24 8.43 -13.19
N SER A 144 30.35 7.68 -13.16
CA SER A 144 31.12 7.45 -14.37
C SER A 144 30.35 6.57 -15.34
N ARG A 145 30.73 6.60 -16.62
CA ARG A 145 30.18 5.68 -17.62
C ARG A 145 30.35 4.21 -17.19
N THR A 146 31.47 3.90 -16.53
CA THR A 146 31.77 2.57 -16.00
C THR A 146 30.83 2.17 -14.85
N ASP A 147 30.48 3.10 -13.96
CA ASP A 147 29.49 2.82 -12.90
C ASP A 147 28.11 2.52 -13.50
N ILE A 148 27.70 3.30 -14.50
CA ILE A 148 26.42 3.10 -15.20
C ILE A 148 26.38 1.74 -15.89
N GLU A 149 27.44 1.37 -16.60
CA GLU A 149 27.53 0.08 -17.31
C GLU A 149 27.58 -1.10 -16.33
N ALA A 150 28.23 -0.94 -15.18
CA ALA A 150 28.24 -1.96 -14.12
C ALA A 150 26.83 -2.16 -13.52
N LEU A 151 26.11 -1.07 -13.24
CA LEU A 151 24.74 -1.13 -12.75
C LEU A 151 23.77 -1.72 -13.79
N GLU A 152 23.90 -1.31 -15.06
CA GLU A 152 23.13 -1.86 -16.19
C GLU A 152 23.32 -3.38 -16.30
N ARG A 153 24.57 -3.84 -16.25
CA ARG A 153 24.92 -5.26 -16.34
C ARG A 153 24.36 -6.03 -15.14
N PHE A 154 24.58 -5.54 -13.93
CA PHE A 154 24.05 -6.17 -12.72
C PHE A 154 22.53 -6.33 -12.78
N ILE A 155 21.81 -5.28 -13.22
CA ILE A 155 20.36 -5.35 -13.32
C ILE A 155 19.91 -6.35 -14.39
N ALA A 156 20.57 -6.35 -15.56
CA ALA A 156 20.25 -7.26 -16.64
C ALA A 156 20.52 -8.73 -16.31
N ASP A 157 21.58 -9.02 -15.55
CA ASP A 157 21.99 -10.37 -15.21
C ASP A 157 21.13 -10.99 -14.10
N TYR A 158 20.60 -10.16 -13.17
CA TYR A 158 19.94 -10.65 -11.95
C TYR A 158 18.45 -10.33 -11.82
N TYR A 159 17.89 -9.44 -12.66
CA TYR A 159 16.47 -9.10 -12.60
C TYR A 159 15.79 -9.30 -13.96
N VAL A 160 14.64 -9.99 -13.95
CA VAL A 160 13.83 -10.24 -15.15
C VAL A 160 13.08 -8.98 -15.59
N ASP A 161 12.70 -8.12 -14.64
CA ASP A 161 12.00 -6.86 -14.89
C ASP A 161 12.59 -5.75 -14.01
N THR A 162 12.85 -4.59 -14.63
CA THR A 162 13.22 -3.32 -13.99
C THR A 162 12.29 -2.91 -12.84
N SER A 163 11.01 -3.32 -12.87
CA SER A 163 10.04 -3.03 -11.81
C SER A 163 10.28 -3.85 -10.53
N THR A 164 11.05 -4.94 -10.62
CA THR A 164 11.38 -5.87 -9.53
C THR A 164 12.78 -5.66 -8.96
N VAL A 165 13.50 -4.64 -9.42
CA VAL A 165 14.86 -4.35 -8.95
C VAL A 165 14.86 -4.04 -7.47
N ASP A 166 15.66 -4.80 -6.72
CA ASP A 166 15.96 -4.51 -5.32
C ASP A 166 17.11 -3.49 -5.27
N TRP A 167 16.75 -2.23 -5.03
CA TRP A 167 17.70 -1.13 -4.96
C TRP A 167 18.63 -1.22 -3.74
N THR A 168 18.27 -2.01 -2.73
CA THR A 168 19.15 -2.27 -1.57
C THR A 168 20.32 -3.14 -2.00
N LEU A 169 20.04 -4.24 -2.71
CA LEU A 169 21.08 -5.13 -3.25
C LEU A 169 21.90 -4.43 -4.33
N SER A 170 21.25 -3.64 -5.18
CA SER A 170 21.94 -2.83 -6.20
C SER A 170 22.85 -1.76 -5.56
N GLY A 171 22.39 -1.12 -4.48
CA GLY A 171 23.19 -0.19 -3.69
C GLY A 171 24.40 -0.85 -3.04
N ALA A 172 24.21 -2.03 -2.43
CA ALA A 172 25.31 -2.83 -1.88
C ALA A 172 26.32 -3.26 -2.96
N TYR A 173 25.84 -3.68 -4.13
CA TYR A 173 26.68 -4.05 -5.27
C TYR A 173 27.54 -2.86 -5.74
N MET A 174 26.91 -1.71 -5.93
CA MET A 174 27.58 -0.48 -6.40
C MET A 174 28.35 0.28 -5.31
N ASN A 175 28.24 -0.16 -4.05
CA ASN A 175 28.71 0.54 -2.86
C ASN A 175 28.23 2.02 -2.82
N VAL A 176 26.93 2.23 -3.01
CA VAL A 176 26.27 3.55 -2.97
C VAL A 176 24.96 3.47 -2.19
N ASP A 177 24.41 4.62 -1.80
CA ASP A 177 23.09 4.66 -1.16
C ASP A 177 21.99 4.06 -2.08
N PRO A 178 21.08 3.20 -1.55
CA PRO A 178 20.01 2.61 -2.35
C PRO A 178 19.11 3.61 -3.08
N LEU A 179 18.81 4.77 -2.50
CA LEU A 179 17.99 5.80 -3.14
C LEU A 179 18.75 6.51 -4.26
N GLU A 180 20.07 6.60 -4.14
CA GLU A 180 20.92 7.11 -5.21
C GLU A 180 20.98 6.11 -6.38
N CYS A 181 21.21 4.83 -6.08
CA CYS A 181 21.17 3.74 -7.06
C CYS A 181 19.81 3.70 -7.78
N GLN A 182 18.71 3.85 -7.04
CA GLN A 182 17.36 3.92 -7.59
C GLN A 182 17.19 5.10 -8.55
N ARG A 183 17.68 6.29 -8.19
CA ARG A 183 17.57 7.48 -9.05
C ARG A 183 18.30 7.29 -10.37
N VAL A 184 19.54 6.76 -10.33
CA VAL A 184 20.33 6.52 -11.54
C VAL A 184 19.78 5.36 -12.35
N GLY A 185 19.41 4.25 -11.70
CA GLY A 185 18.74 3.13 -12.34
C GLY A 185 17.46 3.56 -13.05
N GLN A 186 16.62 4.37 -12.40
CA GLN A 186 15.47 4.97 -13.07
C GLN A 186 15.88 5.79 -14.29
N GLY A 187 16.97 6.58 -14.21
CA GLY A 187 17.55 7.31 -15.34
C GLY A 187 17.99 6.41 -16.50
N ILE A 188 18.65 5.29 -16.21
CA ILE A 188 19.10 4.28 -17.18
C ILE A 188 17.90 3.66 -17.91
N PHE A 189 16.87 3.24 -17.16
CA PHE A 189 15.64 2.69 -17.75
C PHE A 189 14.69 3.77 -18.26
N ASN A 190 15.08 5.04 -18.12
CA ASN A 190 14.41 6.19 -18.70
C ASN A 190 14.84 6.44 -20.14
N GLU A 191 14.53 5.49 -21.04
CA GLU A 191 14.64 5.72 -22.48
C GLU A 191 13.85 7.00 -22.84
N PRO A 192 14.51 8.05 -23.37
CA PRO A 192 13.85 9.30 -23.64
C PRO A 192 12.78 9.11 -24.72
N ILE A 193 11.62 9.73 -24.54
CA ILE A 193 10.60 9.77 -25.58
C ILE A 193 11.23 10.46 -26.80
N ASN A 194 11.40 9.74 -27.90
CA ASN A 194 11.88 10.38 -29.13
C ASN A 194 10.79 11.29 -29.76
N LYS A 195 11.17 12.18 -30.69
CA LYS A 195 10.23 13.13 -31.34
C LYS A 195 9.02 12.45 -31.99
N VAL A 196 9.15 11.19 -32.44
CA VAL A 196 8.06 10.42 -33.05
C VAL A 196 7.10 9.94 -31.96
N GLY A 197 7.62 9.33 -30.90
CA GLY A 197 6.86 8.89 -29.73
C GLY A 197 6.11 10.04 -29.08
N TYR A 198 6.73 11.20 -28.94
CA TYR A 198 6.06 12.38 -28.38
C TYR A 198 4.87 12.83 -29.22
N ARG A 199 5.07 13.00 -30.54
CA ARG A 199 3.99 13.41 -31.45
C ARG A 199 2.82 12.45 -31.35
N ARG A 200 3.11 11.15 -31.31
CA ARG A 200 2.09 10.13 -31.17
C ARG A 200 1.35 10.16 -29.84
N ILE A 201 2.05 10.33 -28.72
CA ILE A 201 1.44 10.50 -27.39
C ILE A 201 0.55 11.75 -27.37
N ARG A 202 1.01 12.85 -27.98
CA ARG A 202 0.26 14.11 -28.08
C ARG A 202 -1.04 13.92 -28.88
N GLU A 203 -0.99 13.30 -30.06
CA GLU A 203 -2.18 12.99 -30.86
C GLU A 203 -3.21 12.16 -30.09
N LEU A 204 -2.74 11.13 -29.36
CA LEU A 204 -3.61 10.29 -28.53
C LEU A 204 -4.20 11.10 -27.36
N ARG A 205 -3.43 12.01 -26.77
CA ARG A 205 -3.94 12.92 -25.73
C ARG A 205 -4.97 13.90 -26.26
N ASP A 206 -4.70 14.53 -27.40
CA ASP A 206 -5.56 15.53 -28.04
C ASP A 206 -6.86 14.92 -28.56
N SER A 207 -6.87 13.61 -28.87
CA SER A 207 -8.08 12.83 -29.17
C SER A 207 -8.88 12.37 -27.94
N GLY A 208 -8.43 12.74 -26.73
CA GLY A 208 -9.16 12.56 -25.48
C GLY A 208 -8.87 11.27 -24.72
N LEU A 209 -7.84 10.50 -25.08
CA LEU A 209 -7.49 9.29 -24.35
C LEU A 209 -6.91 9.61 -22.97
N SER A 210 -7.21 8.74 -21.99
CA SER A 210 -6.62 8.83 -20.66
C SER A 210 -5.17 8.33 -20.67
N TRP A 211 -4.36 8.73 -19.68
CA TRP A 211 -2.98 8.22 -19.56
C TRP A 211 -2.91 6.70 -19.46
N ASN A 212 -3.90 6.06 -18.84
CA ASN A 212 -3.99 4.60 -18.77
C ASN A 212 -4.21 3.98 -20.15
N ASP A 213 -5.02 4.60 -21.00
CA ASP A 213 -5.28 4.13 -22.36
C ASP A 213 -4.07 4.37 -23.25
N ILE A 214 -3.41 5.53 -23.13
CA ILE A 214 -2.19 5.85 -23.88
C ILE A 214 -1.07 4.89 -23.51
N TYR A 215 -0.90 4.58 -22.23
CA TYR A 215 0.09 3.62 -21.75
C TYR A 215 0.00 2.25 -22.43
N GLN A 216 -1.20 1.82 -22.82
CA GLN A 216 -1.39 0.56 -23.54
C GLN A 216 -0.72 0.52 -24.93
N TYR A 217 -0.32 1.67 -25.48
CA TYR A 217 0.41 1.81 -26.74
C TYR A 217 1.91 2.05 -26.55
N PHE A 218 2.35 2.25 -25.31
CA PHE A 218 3.71 2.63 -24.94
C PHE A 218 4.18 1.75 -23.76
N LEU A 219 4.15 0.43 -23.96
CA LEU A 219 4.51 -0.56 -22.94
C LEU A 219 6.02 -0.65 -22.68
N GLN A 220 6.85 -0.06 -23.55
CA GLN A 220 8.28 0.08 -23.30
C GLN A 220 8.59 1.01 -22.11
N TYR A 221 7.58 1.74 -21.61
CA TYR A 221 7.71 2.53 -20.40
C TYR A 221 7.27 1.67 -19.20
N PRO A 222 7.97 1.71 -18.05
CA PRO A 222 7.67 0.82 -16.92
C PRO A 222 6.31 1.06 -16.25
N SER A 223 5.73 2.25 -16.42
CA SER A 223 4.43 2.60 -15.83
C SER A 223 3.78 3.79 -16.50
N VAL A 224 2.47 3.95 -16.26
CA VAL A 224 1.67 5.11 -16.69
C VAL A 224 2.27 6.42 -16.16
N THR A 225 2.76 6.39 -14.92
CA THR A 225 3.42 7.55 -14.27
C THR A 225 4.72 7.89 -14.97
N SER A 226 5.52 6.89 -15.34
CA SER A 226 6.78 7.08 -16.09
C SER A 226 6.52 7.70 -17.46
N LEU A 227 5.59 7.12 -18.23
CA LEU A 227 5.19 7.66 -19.54
C LEU A 227 4.71 9.12 -19.46
N ARG A 228 3.83 9.42 -18.50
CA ARG A 228 3.31 10.79 -18.30
C ARG A 228 4.43 11.77 -17.95
N SER A 229 5.31 11.39 -17.02
CA SER A 229 6.39 12.26 -16.57
C SER A 229 7.36 12.55 -17.71
N ARG A 230 7.72 11.54 -18.50
CA ARG A 230 8.55 11.71 -19.69
C ARG A 230 7.86 12.56 -20.75
N PHE A 231 6.55 12.42 -20.96
CA PHE A 231 5.83 13.27 -21.92
C PHE A 231 5.83 14.74 -21.51
N CYS A 232 5.56 15.02 -20.22
CA CYS A 232 5.61 16.38 -19.71
C CYS A 232 7.03 16.95 -19.83
N TRP A 233 8.05 16.17 -19.45
CA TRP A 233 9.44 16.60 -19.60
C TRP A 233 9.79 16.88 -21.07
N PHE A 234 9.47 15.98 -22.00
CA PHE A 234 9.76 16.19 -23.41
C PHE A 234 8.96 17.35 -24.01
N LYS A 235 7.71 17.56 -23.58
CA LYS A 235 6.88 18.72 -23.95
C LYS A 235 7.54 20.02 -23.55
N ASP A 236 8.03 20.08 -22.31
CA ASP A 236 8.63 21.29 -21.74
C ASP A 236 9.97 21.63 -22.40
N ASN A 237 10.63 20.65 -23.04
CA ASN A 237 11.93 20.78 -23.71
C ASN A 237 11.86 20.77 -25.26
N LEU A 238 10.66 20.76 -25.87
CA LEU A 238 10.46 20.57 -27.31
C LEU A 238 10.36 21.85 -28.15
N ASP A 239 10.29 23.02 -27.53
CA ASP A 239 10.36 24.26 -28.30
C ASP A 239 11.73 24.29 -28.97
N GLU A 240 11.78 24.09 -30.29
CA GLU A 240 13.05 24.06 -31.04
C GLU A 240 13.75 25.42 -31.01
N GLY A 241 13.02 26.51 -30.74
CA GLY A 241 13.59 27.82 -30.39
C GLY A 241 13.99 27.97 -28.92
N ALA A 242 13.59 27.05 -28.05
CA ALA A 242 14.05 26.94 -26.66
C ALA A 242 15.30 26.07 -26.54
N ALA A 243 15.59 25.11 -27.42
CA ALA A 243 16.84 24.34 -27.35
C ALA A 243 18.09 25.22 -27.53
N GLU A 244 18.04 26.27 -28.36
CA GLU A 244 19.09 27.30 -28.47
C GLU A 244 19.07 28.32 -27.32
N ARG A 245 17.97 28.41 -26.54
CA ARG A 245 17.84 29.28 -25.35
C ARG A 245 18.08 28.54 -24.03
N LEU A 246 17.93 27.22 -24.01
CA LEU A 246 18.26 26.29 -22.93
C LEU A 246 19.78 26.21 -22.73
N THR A 247 20.54 26.48 -23.79
CA THR A 247 22.00 26.64 -23.73
C THR A 247 22.43 28.08 -23.46
N ALA A 248 21.53 29.05 -23.52
CA ALA A 248 21.84 30.42 -23.14
C ALA A 248 21.90 30.47 -21.61
N GLU A 249 23.12 30.52 -21.08
CA GLU A 249 23.36 30.69 -19.65
C GLU A 249 22.48 31.82 -19.10
N TRP A 250 21.95 31.61 -17.89
CA TRP A 250 21.26 32.66 -17.15
C TRP A 250 22.19 33.87 -17.04
N THR A 251 21.75 35.02 -17.56
CA THR A 251 22.48 36.27 -17.37
C THR A 251 22.43 36.66 -15.89
N ASP A 252 23.45 37.37 -15.40
CA ASP A 252 23.48 37.80 -14.00
C ASP A 252 22.24 38.62 -13.62
N ALA A 253 21.71 39.43 -14.54
CA ALA A 253 20.49 40.20 -14.35
C ALA A 253 19.24 39.32 -14.17
N GLU A 254 19.09 38.26 -14.97
CA GLU A 254 17.96 37.33 -14.84
C GLU A 254 18.07 36.47 -13.57
N ARG A 255 19.30 36.07 -13.19
CA ARG A 255 19.53 35.36 -11.92
C ARG A 255 19.12 36.24 -10.74
N GLU A 256 19.59 37.49 -10.73
CA GLU A 256 19.27 38.44 -9.66
C GLU A 256 17.78 38.73 -9.58
N GLN A 257 17.14 39.03 -10.71
CA GLN A 257 15.70 39.24 -10.77
C GLN A 257 14.92 38.02 -10.25
N MET A 258 15.37 36.80 -10.56
CA MET A 258 14.73 35.60 -10.05
C MET A 258 14.96 35.41 -8.54
N ARG A 259 16.17 35.69 -8.03
CA ARG A 259 16.45 35.68 -6.59
C ARG A 259 15.52 36.62 -5.83
N ASP A 260 15.43 37.86 -6.29
CA ASP A 260 14.56 38.88 -5.68
C ASP A 260 13.10 38.42 -5.65
N LEU A 261 12.59 37.86 -6.75
CA LEU A 261 11.22 37.36 -6.83
C LEU A 261 10.97 36.17 -5.91
N ILE A 262 11.96 35.27 -5.76
CA ILE A 262 11.87 34.12 -4.86
C ILE A 262 11.89 34.60 -3.41
N GLU A 263 12.88 35.42 -3.03
CA GLU A 263 13.03 35.93 -1.66
C GLU A 263 11.79 36.71 -1.18
N GLN A 264 11.17 37.49 -2.07
CA GLN A 264 9.95 38.24 -1.73
C GLN A 264 8.70 37.37 -1.49
N GLN A 265 8.68 36.11 -1.97
CA GLN A 265 7.45 35.29 -2.05
C GLN A 265 7.59 33.90 -1.41
N VAL A 266 8.79 33.50 -0.97
CA VAL A 266 9.16 32.13 -0.55
C VAL A 266 8.35 31.59 0.64
N ASP A 267 7.82 32.47 1.48
CA ASP A 267 7.02 32.14 2.66
C ASP A 267 5.51 32.40 2.49
N SER A 268 5.10 33.20 1.50
CA SER A 268 3.71 33.61 1.29
C SER A 268 2.97 32.85 0.18
N THR A 269 3.68 32.07 -0.63
CA THR A 269 3.13 31.59 -1.91
C THR A 269 3.52 30.13 -2.19
N ALA A 270 2.57 29.34 -2.68
CA ALA A 270 2.86 27.96 -3.08
C ALA A 270 3.89 27.94 -4.22
N THR A 271 4.82 26.98 -4.24
CA THR A 271 5.89 26.93 -5.26
C THR A 271 5.37 26.95 -6.70
N SER A 272 4.18 26.38 -6.95
CA SER A 272 3.54 26.45 -8.27
C SER A 272 3.11 27.87 -8.66
N GLU A 273 2.62 28.66 -7.71
CA GLU A 273 2.22 30.05 -7.95
C GLU A 273 3.43 30.96 -8.13
N LEU A 274 4.53 30.71 -7.40
CA LEU A 274 5.80 31.39 -7.58
C LEU A 274 6.39 31.16 -8.97
N VAL A 275 6.36 29.91 -9.45
CA VAL A 275 6.76 29.58 -10.83
C VAL A 275 5.91 30.34 -11.86
N ASP A 276 4.61 30.51 -11.61
CA ASP A 276 3.73 31.28 -12.50
C ASP A 276 3.99 32.79 -12.46
N ILE A 277 4.42 33.33 -11.31
CA ILE A 277 4.85 34.73 -11.17
C ILE A 277 6.15 34.94 -11.95
N ILE A 278 7.16 34.10 -11.72
CA ILE A 278 8.46 34.18 -12.40
C ILE A 278 8.28 33.99 -13.91
N LYS A 279 7.37 33.12 -14.34
CA LYS A 279 7.06 32.93 -15.77
C LYS A 279 6.40 34.16 -16.42
N ARG A 280 5.69 35.00 -15.66
CA ARG A 280 5.15 36.27 -16.17
C ARG A 280 6.23 37.33 -16.33
N GLU A 281 7.17 37.38 -15.37
CA GLU A 281 8.28 38.35 -15.38
C GLU A 281 9.39 37.96 -16.37
N LEU A 282 9.57 36.66 -16.60
CA LEU A 282 10.56 36.10 -17.53
C LEU A 282 9.84 35.24 -18.60
N PRO A 283 9.00 35.84 -19.46
CA PRO A 283 8.19 35.10 -20.42
C PRO A 283 9.03 34.32 -21.43
N ASP A 284 10.24 34.79 -21.72
CA ASP A 284 11.15 34.20 -22.70
C ASP A 284 11.93 32.98 -22.18
N ARG A 285 11.94 32.74 -20.86
CA ARG A 285 12.63 31.59 -20.26
C ARG A 285 11.73 30.35 -20.24
N PRO A 286 12.24 29.16 -20.59
CA PRO A 286 11.46 27.92 -20.53
C PRO A 286 10.88 27.69 -19.12
N LEU A 287 9.66 27.15 -19.06
CA LEU A 287 9.02 26.85 -17.77
C LEU A 287 9.82 25.81 -16.97
N SER A 288 10.48 24.87 -17.66
CA SER A 288 11.39 23.90 -17.06
C SER A 288 12.57 24.56 -16.36
N ASP A 289 13.22 25.55 -17.00
CA ASP A 289 14.38 26.25 -16.43
C ASP A 289 13.99 27.10 -15.24
N ILE A 290 12.86 27.82 -15.36
CA ILE A 290 12.30 28.58 -14.23
C ILE A 290 11.99 27.64 -13.07
N ARG A 291 11.38 26.48 -13.33
CA ARG A 291 11.10 25.49 -12.29
C ARG A 291 12.38 24.98 -11.65
N GLN A 292 13.34 24.55 -12.46
CA GLN A 292 14.59 23.99 -11.96
C GLN A 292 15.36 25.01 -11.13
N PHE A 293 15.52 26.24 -11.62
CA PHE A 293 16.16 27.32 -10.88
C PHE A 293 15.37 27.66 -9.61
N SER A 294 14.05 27.80 -9.70
CA SER A 294 13.21 28.09 -8.54
C SER A 294 13.33 27.00 -7.48
N TYR A 295 13.28 25.72 -7.86
CA TYR A 295 13.44 24.62 -6.92
C TYR A 295 14.83 24.60 -6.30
N GLN A 296 15.88 24.74 -7.11
CA GLN A 296 17.25 24.75 -6.62
C GLN A 296 17.47 25.92 -5.67
N HIS A 297 16.98 27.10 -6.00
CA HIS A 297 17.22 28.29 -5.20
C HIS A 297 16.32 28.39 -3.96
N ILE A 298 15.06 27.95 -4.04
CA ILE A 298 14.22 27.75 -2.86
C ILE A 298 14.85 26.71 -1.93
N HIS A 299 15.40 25.63 -2.49
CA HIS A 299 16.12 24.65 -1.72
C HIS A 299 17.37 25.28 -1.07
N GLU A 300 18.24 25.97 -1.81
CA GLU A 300 19.39 26.69 -1.24
C GLU A 300 18.98 27.70 -0.16
N LEU A 301 17.89 28.43 -0.36
CA LEU A 301 17.35 29.40 0.61
C LEU A 301 16.73 28.73 1.84
N LYS A 302 16.11 27.55 1.72
CA LYS A 302 15.46 26.86 2.85
C LYS A 302 16.35 25.84 3.56
N THR A 303 17.27 25.22 2.82
CA THR A 303 18.02 24.05 3.27
C THR A 303 19.53 24.16 3.01
N GLY A 304 20.00 25.26 2.41
CA GLY A 304 21.42 25.50 2.21
C GLY A 304 22.17 25.55 3.55
N ARG A 305 23.24 24.75 3.65
CA ARG A 305 24.11 24.65 4.83
C ARG A 305 24.62 26.05 5.23
N MET A 306 24.47 26.37 6.51
CA MET A 306 25.11 27.55 7.09
C MET A 306 26.62 27.33 7.28
N GLY A 307 27.38 28.40 7.14
CA GLY A 307 28.79 28.41 7.54
C GLY A 307 28.93 28.20 9.05
N VAL A 308 30.09 27.71 9.49
CA VAL A 308 30.39 27.37 10.89
C VAL A 308 30.13 28.55 11.84
N ASP A 309 30.48 29.77 11.42
CA ASP A 309 30.30 30.98 12.23
C ASP A 309 28.82 31.35 12.39
N LEU A 310 28.02 31.23 11.33
CA LEU A 310 26.58 31.49 11.38
C LEU A 310 25.85 30.41 12.21
N MET A 311 26.32 29.16 12.15
CA MET A 311 25.80 28.09 13.02
C MET A 311 26.10 28.31 14.50
N ALA A 312 27.27 28.88 14.82
CA ALA A 312 27.60 29.25 16.19
C ALA A 312 26.65 30.36 16.69
N GLN A 313 26.41 31.38 15.86
CA GLN A 313 25.46 32.45 16.18
C GLN A 313 24.02 31.94 16.31
N LEU A 314 23.57 31.05 15.41
CA LEU A 314 22.27 30.39 15.50
C LEU A 314 22.09 29.69 16.85
N ARG A 315 23.09 28.93 17.30
CA ARG A 315 23.04 28.23 18.59
C ARG A 315 22.93 29.21 19.76
N ASP A 316 23.71 30.29 19.72
CA ASP A 316 23.73 31.28 20.81
C ASP A 316 22.37 32.01 20.87
N LEU A 317 21.79 32.34 19.72
CA LEU A 317 20.46 32.94 19.62
C LEU A 317 19.34 31.97 20.05
N VAL A 318 19.40 30.69 19.67
CA VAL A 318 18.43 29.68 20.15
C VAL A 318 18.54 29.48 21.67
N ALA A 319 19.75 29.54 22.24
CA ALA A 319 19.95 29.42 23.68
C ALA A 319 19.39 30.63 24.45
N GLU A 320 19.47 31.84 23.88
CA GLU A 320 19.01 33.07 24.51
C GLU A 320 17.51 33.32 24.30
N TYR A 321 16.98 33.03 23.10
CA TYR A 321 15.64 33.41 22.67
C TYR A 321 14.69 32.22 22.42
N GLY A 322 15.17 30.98 22.52
CA GLY A 322 14.37 29.77 22.24
C GLY A 322 14.17 29.52 20.75
N GLU A 323 13.13 28.79 20.37
CA GLU A 323 12.81 28.49 18.95
C GLU A 323 11.97 29.60 18.28
N ASP A 324 12.28 30.87 18.57
CA ASP A 324 11.65 32.02 17.91
C ASP A 324 12.30 32.26 16.54
N TRP A 325 11.93 31.43 15.57
CA TRP A 325 12.57 31.40 14.25
C TRP A 325 12.41 32.69 13.46
N ASP A 326 11.35 33.45 13.69
CA ASP A 326 11.11 34.73 13.03
C ASP A 326 12.17 35.75 13.48
N TYR A 327 12.35 35.90 14.80
CA TYR A 327 13.37 36.78 15.36
C TYR A 327 14.79 36.30 15.02
N ILE A 328 15.05 35.00 15.16
CA ILE A 328 16.37 34.42 14.89
C ILE A 328 16.75 34.54 13.41
N GLY A 329 15.78 34.34 12.51
CA GLY A 329 15.98 34.55 11.08
C GLY A 329 16.34 36.01 10.78
N GLU A 330 15.59 36.96 11.35
CA GLU A 330 15.86 38.39 11.21
C GLU A 330 17.27 38.77 11.70
N GLU A 331 17.66 38.32 12.89
CA GLU A 331 18.96 38.62 13.50
C GLU A 331 20.14 38.02 12.72
N LEU A 332 19.96 36.83 12.16
CA LEU A 332 20.97 36.17 11.33
C LEU A 332 20.98 36.63 9.86
N GLY A 333 20.00 37.45 9.47
CA GLY A 333 19.80 37.83 8.06
C GLY A 333 19.48 36.64 7.15
N ILE A 334 18.76 35.63 7.66
CA ILE A 334 18.32 34.45 6.90
C ILE A 334 16.83 34.21 7.08
N LEU A 335 16.25 33.36 6.23
CA LEU A 335 14.84 32.99 6.38
C LEU A 335 14.59 32.20 7.68
N PRO A 336 13.48 32.42 8.39
CA PRO A 336 13.10 31.65 9.58
C PRO A 336 13.09 30.14 9.33
N SER A 337 12.55 29.74 8.18
CA SER A 337 12.52 28.34 7.75
C SER A 337 13.92 27.75 7.54
N ARG A 338 14.90 28.57 7.12
CA ARG A 338 16.30 28.16 6.97
C ARG A 338 17.01 28.00 8.31
N ALA A 339 16.76 28.92 9.25
CA ALA A 339 17.27 28.84 10.61
C ALA A 339 16.77 27.55 11.29
N GLN A 340 15.47 27.29 11.19
CA GLN A 340 14.84 26.08 11.72
C GLN A 340 15.39 24.81 11.07
N HIS A 341 15.48 24.76 9.74
CA HIS A 341 15.99 23.58 9.04
C HIS A 341 17.44 23.28 9.44
N ASN A 342 18.33 24.28 9.42
CA ASN A 342 19.72 24.08 9.82
C ASN A 342 19.86 23.66 11.29
N TRP A 343 18.98 24.13 12.18
CA TRP A 343 18.94 23.66 13.57
C TRP A 343 18.59 22.17 13.67
N ILE A 344 17.56 21.73 12.92
CA ILE A 344 17.14 20.32 12.86
C ILE A 344 18.24 19.45 12.26
N THR A 345 18.75 19.84 11.09
CA THR A 345 19.78 19.09 10.37
C THR A 345 21.11 19.09 11.12
N TYR A 346 21.43 20.14 11.89
CA TYR A 346 22.56 20.10 12.81
C TYR A 346 22.41 19.00 13.86
N GLY A 347 21.22 18.81 14.42
CA GLY A 347 20.93 17.69 15.31
C GLY A 347 21.11 16.31 14.66
N GLU A 348 20.74 16.17 13.38
CA GLU A 348 20.82 14.93 12.61
C GLU A 348 22.23 14.64 12.05
N ASP A 349 22.92 15.63 11.50
CA ASP A 349 24.30 15.51 10.97
C ASP A 349 25.31 15.29 12.11
N VAL A 350 25.09 15.87 13.30
CA VAL A 350 25.90 15.57 14.50
C VAL A 350 25.66 14.12 14.97
N ALA A 351 24.47 13.56 14.74
CA ALA A 351 24.17 12.16 15.05
C ALA A 351 24.71 11.17 14.00
N GLN A 352 24.89 11.58 12.74
CA GLN A 352 25.32 10.69 11.64
C GLN A 352 26.79 10.83 11.21
N HIS A 353 27.40 12.02 11.21
CA HIS A 353 28.69 12.27 10.53
C HIS A 353 29.93 12.26 11.44
N LEU A 354 29.77 12.32 12.76
CA LEU A 354 30.90 12.30 13.69
C LEU A 354 31.01 10.94 14.39
N GLY A 355 31.62 9.99 13.70
CA GLY A 355 32.25 8.86 14.35
C GLY A 355 33.26 9.35 15.40
N ALA A 356 32.87 9.18 16.67
CA ALA A 356 33.62 9.03 17.93
C ALA A 356 34.91 9.82 18.26
N GLU A 357 35.70 10.38 17.34
CA GLU A 357 37.11 10.71 17.68
C GLU A 357 37.59 12.16 17.48
N SER A 358 36.81 13.08 16.91
CA SER A 358 37.38 14.42 16.60
C SER A 358 36.56 15.66 16.99
N HIS A 359 35.49 15.53 17.78
CA HIS A 359 34.83 16.70 18.36
C HIS A 359 34.74 16.60 19.89
N PRO A 360 35.07 17.64 20.67
CA PRO A 360 34.94 17.63 22.13
C PRO A 360 33.52 17.33 22.61
N PHE A 361 32.49 17.51 21.77
CA PHE A 361 31.10 17.12 22.05
C PHE A 361 30.77 15.64 21.72
N SER A 362 31.48 14.96 20.81
CA SER A 362 31.23 13.52 20.53
C SER A 362 31.82 12.63 21.61
N GLN A 363 32.95 13.03 22.22
CA GLN A 363 33.45 12.35 23.42
C GLN A 363 32.49 12.55 24.60
N VAL A 364 31.93 13.75 24.78
CA VAL A 364 30.93 13.99 25.84
C VAL A 364 29.66 13.18 25.60
N ASN A 365 29.10 13.12 24.38
CA ASN A 365 27.89 12.35 24.07
C ASN A 365 28.10 10.83 24.05
N MET A 366 29.27 10.35 23.63
CA MET A 366 29.62 8.93 23.66
C MET A 366 29.92 8.47 25.10
N VAL A 367 30.67 9.26 25.88
CA VAL A 367 30.88 8.99 27.30
C VAL A 367 29.55 9.08 28.05
N ALA A 368 28.69 10.05 27.73
CA ALA A 368 27.34 10.18 28.27
C ALA A 368 26.44 8.98 27.92
N ALA A 369 26.44 8.51 26.68
CA ALA A 369 25.68 7.35 26.24
C ALA A 369 26.19 6.05 26.89
N ILE A 370 27.51 5.87 26.98
CA ILE A 370 28.16 4.74 27.68
C ILE A 370 27.86 4.81 29.18
N THR A 371 27.96 5.98 29.80
CA THR A 371 27.71 6.17 31.23
C THR A 371 26.24 5.94 31.56
N SER A 372 25.33 6.46 30.72
CA SER A 372 23.89 6.21 30.83
C SER A 372 23.59 4.71 30.65
N GLY A 373 24.15 4.07 29.63
CA GLY A 373 23.98 2.64 29.38
C GLY A 373 24.50 1.77 30.53
N ASN A 374 25.68 2.08 31.06
CA ASN A 374 26.28 1.37 32.20
C ASN A 374 25.46 1.54 33.48
N GLU A 375 24.95 2.74 33.74
CA GLU A 375 24.13 3.00 34.92
C GLU A 375 22.75 2.32 34.80
N VAL A 376 22.15 2.34 33.62
CA VAL A 376 20.93 1.59 33.31
C VAL A 376 21.14 0.08 33.50
N GLN A 377 22.25 -0.46 33.00
CA GLN A 377 22.64 -1.86 33.21
C GLN A 377 22.78 -2.18 34.70
N ARG A 378 23.54 -1.35 35.44
CA ARG A 378 23.76 -1.53 36.88
C ARG A 378 22.45 -1.54 37.67
N GLN A 379 21.54 -0.61 37.37
CA GLN A 379 20.23 -0.55 38.03
C GLN A 379 19.37 -1.77 37.68
N ARG A 380 19.41 -2.25 36.43
CA ARG A 380 18.70 -3.47 36.02
C ARG A 380 19.22 -4.71 36.70
N GLU A 381 20.53 -4.90 36.77
CA GLU A 381 21.14 -6.05 37.42
C GLU A 381 20.92 -6.06 38.94
N SER A 382 20.84 -4.88 39.57
CA SER A 382 20.68 -4.77 41.02
C SER A 382 19.23 -4.75 41.51
N SER A 383 18.33 -4.06 40.80
CA SER A 383 16.96 -3.80 41.26
C SER A 383 15.87 -4.29 40.31
N GLY A 384 16.24 -4.66 39.08
CA GLY A 384 15.30 -5.08 38.06
C GLY A 384 14.39 -3.96 37.53
N ILE A 385 14.57 -2.70 37.94
CA ILE A 385 13.83 -1.51 37.46
C ILE A 385 14.86 -0.38 37.20
N VAL A 386 14.58 0.53 36.26
CA VAL A 386 15.43 1.68 35.99
C VAL A 386 14.73 2.93 36.49
N ASP A 387 15.39 3.64 37.40
CA ASP A 387 15.01 4.98 37.84
C ASP A 387 15.79 6.00 36.99
N TRP A 388 15.12 6.49 35.95
CA TRP A 388 15.70 7.45 35.00
C TRP A 388 16.10 8.78 35.65
N SER A 389 15.51 9.15 36.79
CA SER A 389 15.92 10.34 37.54
C SER A 389 17.30 10.13 38.17
N GLN A 390 17.57 8.92 38.69
CA GLN A 390 18.89 8.56 39.21
C GLN A 390 19.92 8.42 38.09
N VAL A 391 19.53 7.87 36.93
CA VAL A 391 20.40 7.82 35.74
C VAL A 391 20.79 9.24 35.31
N SER A 392 19.83 10.16 35.26
CA SER A 392 20.07 11.59 34.97
C SER A 392 21.01 12.23 35.99
N GLN A 393 20.80 12.02 37.28
CA GLN A 393 21.69 12.53 38.33
C GLN A 393 23.11 11.96 38.24
N ALA A 394 23.25 10.67 37.94
CA ALA A 394 24.54 9.99 37.85
C ALA A 394 25.33 10.39 36.59
N THR A 395 24.64 10.70 35.50
CA THR A 395 25.25 11.08 34.22
C THR A 395 25.44 12.58 34.06
N GLY A 396 24.70 13.41 34.80
CA GLY A 396 24.68 14.86 34.66
C GLY A 396 23.88 15.36 33.45
N LEU A 397 23.18 14.47 32.75
CA LEU A 397 22.36 14.77 31.57
C LEU A 397 20.91 15.03 31.94
N GLY A 398 20.16 15.72 31.08
CA GLY A 398 18.70 15.79 31.22
C GLY A 398 18.04 14.42 31.09
N LEU A 399 16.91 14.20 31.78
CA LEU A 399 16.16 12.94 31.73
C LEU A 399 15.86 12.49 30.27
N ARG A 400 15.45 13.44 29.43
CA ARG A 400 15.17 13.20 28.00
C ARG A 400 16.43 12.74 27.25
N GLU A 401 17.58 13.38 27.50
CA GLU A 401 18.85 13.01 26.87
C GLU A 401 19.30 11.61 27.30
N CYS A 402 19.15 11.24 28.59
CA CYS A 402 19.41 9.88 29.06
C CYS A 402 18.55 8.85 28.32
N LEU A 403 17.26 9.14 28.15
CA LEU A 403 16.32 8.27 27.46
C LEU A 403 16.67 8.14 25.97
N GLU A 404 17.07 9.21 25.30
CA GLU A 404 17.41 9.19 23.87
C GLU A 404 18.77 8.52 23.59
N LEU A 405 19.76 8.73 24.46
CA LEU A 405 21.13 8.23 24.29
C LEU A 405 21.33 6.80 24.79
N SER A 406 20.48 6.30 25.70
CA SER A 406 20.63 4.93 26.22
C SER A 406 20.39 3.88 25.13
N GLN A 407 21.43 3.11 24.84
CA GLN A 407 21.38 1.97 23.90
C GLN A 407 21.16 0.62 24.59
N TYR A 408 20.91 0.61 25.89
CA TYR A 408 20.71 -0.64 26.63
C TYR A 408 19.31 -1.22 26.36
N ASP A 409 19.27 -2.28 25.55
CA ASP A 409 18.04 -2.94 25.10
C ASP A 409 17.78 -4.31 25.78
N VAL A 410 18.71 -4.79 26.62
CA VAL A 410 18.62 -6.11 27.26
C VAL A 410 17.45 -6.17 28.24
N GLY A 411 16.62 -7.22 28.12
CA GLY A 411 15.50 -7.47 29.03
C GLY A 411 14.27 -6.58 28.81
N LYS A 412 14.21 -5.81 27.70
CA LYS A 412 12.96 -5.14 27.30
C LYS A 412 11.87 -6.16 27.00
N ALA A 413 10.67 -5.89 27.51
CA ALA A 413 9.53 -6.78 27.30
C ALA A 413 8.97 -6.61 25.87
N ARG A 414 8.57 -7.72 25.26
CA ARG A 414 7.66 -7.67 24.12
C ARG A 414 6.26 -7.35 24.63
N TRP A 415 5.62 -6.38 24.00
CA TRP A 415 4.25 -6.03 24.32
C TRP A 415 3.29 -6.97 23.60
N HIS A 416 2.33 -7.51 24.35
CA HIS A 416 1.25 -8.29 23.79
C HIS A 416 -0.07 -7.59 24.09
N TYR A 417 -0.84 -7.30 23.04
CA TYR A 417 -2.19 -6.83 23.19
C TYR A 417 -3.07 -7.93 23.78
N ASP A 418 -3.43 -7.77 25.04
CA ASP A 418 -4.45 -8.52 25.73
C ASP A 418 -5.72 -7.66 25.82
N PRO A 419 -6.84 -8.06 25.22
CA PRO A 419 -8.07 -7.28 25.26
C PRO A 419 -8.77 -7.26 26.63
N ASP A 420 -8.49 -8.23 27.51
CA ASP A 420 -9.07 -8.31 28.85
C ASP A 420 -8.22 -7.54 29.87
N SER A 421 -6.90 -7.50 29.63
CA SER A 421 -5.94 -6.77 30.47
C SER A 421 -5.28 -5.57 29.80
N PHE A 422 -5.79 -5.10 28.65
CA PHE A 422 -5.28 -3.91 27.94
C PHE A 422 -5.29 -2.79 28.94
N SER A 423 -4.15 -2.58 29.57
CA SER A 423 -4.10 -1.73 30.72
C SER A 423 -4.12 -0.36 30.10
N GLN A 424 -5.27 0.30 30.22
CA GLN A 424 -5.41 1.70 29.88
C GLN A 424 -4.20 2.47 30.41
N SER A 425 -3.69 2.07 31.58
CA SER A 425 -2.47 2.53 32.20
C SER A 425 -1.18 2.43 31.36
N MET A 426 -0.96 1.43 30.50
CA MET A 426 0.27 1.35 29.68
C MET A 426 0.20 2.29 28.48
N ALA A 427 -0.97 2.36 27.84
CA ALA A 427 -1.22 3.31 26.77
C ALA A 427 -1.27 4.76 27.28
N GLU A 428 -1.86 4.98 28.46
CA GLU A 428 -1.86 6.25 29.19
C GLU A 428 -0.44 6.63 29.58
N ARG A 429 0.34 5.73 30.20
CA ARG A 429 1.76 5.98 30.49
C ARG A 429 2.59 6.32 29.26
N MET A 430 2.34 5.64 28.14
CA MET A 430 3.01 5.98 26.88
C MET A 430 2.57 7.36 26.39
N THR A 431 1.27 7.66 26.41
CA THR A 431 0.72 8.95 26.00
C THR A 431 1.23 10.09 26.87
N ASP A 432 1.30 9.87 28.18
CA ASP A 432 1.81 10.82 29.16
C ASP A 432 3.31 11.03 28.97
N SER A 433 4.09 9.95 28.78
CA SER A 433 5.53 10.04 28.44
C SER A 433 5.77 10.82 27.14
N VAL A 434 4.98 10.55 26.10
CA VAL A 434 5.04 11.29 24.82
C VAL A 434 4.66 12.75 25.04
N ARG A 435 3.59 13.04 25.78
CA ARG A 435 3.16 14.42 26.05
C ARG A 435 4.18 15.20 26.89
N GLU A 436 4.81 14.54 27.85
CA GLU A 436 5.76 15.13 28.77
C GLU A 436 7.12 15.39 28.12
N HIS A 437 7.62 14.45 27.31
CA HIS A 437 8.98 14.53 26.75
C HIS A 437 9.02 14.93 25.26
N TYR A 438 7.90 14.80 24.54
CA TYR A 438 7.76 15.11 23.11
C TYR A 438 6.49 15.95 22.83
N PRO A 439 6.36 17.16 23.41
CA PRO A 439 5.23 18.03 23.11
C PRO A 439 5.24 18.45 21.63
N ALA A 440 4.06 18.51 21.00
CA ALA A 440 3.97 18.96 19.61
C ALA A 440 4.57 20.38 19.46
N PRO A 441 5.38 20.64 18.41
CA PRO A 441 5.56 19.84 17.18
C PRO A 441 6.72 18.84 17.20
N VAL A 442 7.37 18.62 18.35
CA VAL A 442 8.59 17.80 18.45
C VAL A 442 8.31 16.35 18.00
N PRO A 443 9.08 15.81 17.04
CA PRO A 443 8.96 14.41 16.63
C PRO A 443 9.22 13.46 17.81
N VAL A 444 8.37 12.45 17.95
CA VAL A 444 8.50 11.44 19.02
C VAL A 444 9.70 10.53 18.74
N ASN A 445 10.67 10.49 19.64
CA ASN A 445 11.74 9.50 19.60
C ASN A 445 11.27 8.20 20.27
N TYR A 446 10.82 7.23 19.47
CA TYR A 446 10.30 5.95 20.00
C TYR A 446 11.36 5.11 20.73
N ARG A 447 12.65 5.37 20.54
CA ARG A 447 13.71 4.70 21.33
C ARG A 447 13.70 5.18 22.77
N ALA A 448 13.55 6.48 22.99
CA ALA A 448 13.42 7.06 24.32
C ALA A 448 12.13 6.61 25.01
N VAL A 449 11.01 6.57 24.28
CA VAL A 449 9.75 6.04 24.81
C VAL A 449 9.88 4.54 25.13
N SER A 450 10.59 3.78 24.29
CA SER A 450 10.93 2.37 24.54
C SER A 450 11.79 2.19 25.80
N ASN A 451 12.76 3.07 26.03
CA ASN A 451 13.59 3.08 27.24
C ASN A 451 12.78 3.41 28.49
N TYR A 452 11.88 4.39 28.40
CA TYR A 452 11.00 4.78 29.50
C TYR A 452 9.99 3.67 29.85
N MET A 453 9.36 3.09 28.83
CA MET A 453 8.35 2.04 28.98
C MET A 453 8.96 0.66 29.28
N TRP A 454 10.25 0.49 28.98
CA TRP A 454 10.96 -0.79 28.97
C TRP A 454 10.33 -1.87 28.09
N VAL A 455 9.87 -1.43 26.93
CA VAL A 455 9.19 -2.22 25.90
C VAL A 455 9.94 -2.04 24.59
N THR A 456 9.90 -2.99 23.66
CA THR A 456 10.61 -2.85 22.37
C THR A 456 10.14 -1.63 21.55
N VAL A 457 11.00 -1.12 20.67
CA VAL A 457 10.70 0.07 19.86
C VAL A 457 9.53 -0.21 18.91
N GLU A 458 9.51 -1.38 18.26
CA GLU A 458 8.42 -1.78 17.36
C GLU A 458 7.07 -1.80 18.09
N ASP A 459 7.07 -2.28 19.33
CA ASP A 459 5.87 -2.33 20.16
C ASP A 459 5.41 -0.94 20.60
N CYS A 460 6.32 -0.02 20.90
CA CYS A 460 5.95 1.38 21.16
C CYS A 460 5.30 2.01 19.93
N ILE A 461 5.89 1.85 18.74
CA ILE A 461 5.31 2.33 17.48
C ILE A 461 3.92 1.73 17.29
N ARG A 462 3.76 0.41 17.53
CA ARG A 462 2.47 -0.28 17.43
C ARG A 462 1.43 0.27 18.41
N ILE A 463 1.79 0.48 19.68
CA ILE A 463 0.90 1.08 20.69
C ILE A 463 0.47 2.49 20.26
N HIS A 464 1.42 3.30 19.79
CA HIS A 464 1.13 4.66 19.32
C HIS A 464 0.21 4.66 18.08
N ASP A 465 0.50 3.84 17.07
CA ASP A 465 -0.35 3.71 15.88
C ASP A 465 -1.76 3.22 16.24
N MET A 466 -1.87 2.33 17.22
CA MET A 466 -3.16 1.92 17.78
C MET A 466 -3.92 3.10 18.39
N LEU A 467 -3.25 3.92 19.21
CA LEU A 467 -3.86 5.10 19.84
C LEU A 467 -4.29 6.16 18.82
N GLN A 468 -3.55 6.31 17.73
CA GLN A 468 -3.85 7.23 16.64
C GLN A 468 -4.87 6.68 15.62
N GLY A 469 -5.35 5.44 15.79
CA GLY A 469 -6.26 4.79 14.85
C GLY A 469 -5.63 4.49 13.48
N LYS A 470 -4.30 4.49 13.38
CA LYS A 470 -3.51 4.18 12.16
C LYS A 470 -3.18 2.69 12.02
N PHE A 471 -3.83 1.85 12.82
CA PHE A 471 -3.59 0.42 12.92
C PHE A 471 -3.71 -0.32 11.57
N LYS A 472 -2.63 -0.97 11.14
CA LYS A 472 -2.62 -1.93 10.02
C LYS A 472 -2.68 -3.36 10.57
N LEU A 473 -3.64 -4.15 10.09
CA LEU A 473 -3.76 -5.57 10.43
C LEU A 473 -2.64 -6.37 9.75
N THR A 474 -1.90 -7.14 10.53
CA THR A 474 -0.89 -8.10 10.06
C THR A 474 -1.52 -9.45 9.70
N GLU A 475 -0.79 -10.33 9.01
CA GLU A 475 -1.24 -11.71 8.70
C GLU A 475 -1.69 -12.47 9.94
N ALA A 476 -0.90 -12.39 11.02
CA ALA A 476 -1.24 -12.97 12.31
C ALA A 476 -2.54 -12.39 12.91
N ASP A 477 -2.79 -11.09 12.73
CA ASP A 477 -4.04 -10.47 13.18
C ASP A 477 -5.25 -10.95 12.35
N TYR A 478 -5.07 -11.21 11.05
CA TYR A 478 -6.13 -11.80 10.20
C TYR A 478 -6.47 -13.22 10.63
N GLU A 479 -5.46 -14.06 10.90
CA GLU A 479 -5.67 -15.42 11.38
C GLU A 479 -6.37 -15.43 12.74
N ARG A 480 -5.94 -14.55 13.66
CA ARG A 480 -6.59 -14.35 14.96
C ARG A 480 -8.03 -13.87 14.79
N ALA A 481 -8.28 -12.91 13.90
CA ALA A 481 -9.62 -12.41 13.61
C ALA A 481 -10.53 -13.53 13.05
N ALA A 482 -10.00 -14.38 12.17
CA ALA A 482 -10.72 -15.51 11.60
C ALA A 482 -11.03 -16.58 12.66
N ALA A 483 -10.07 -16.88 13.54
CA ALA A 483 -10.26 -17.81 14.65
C ALA A 483 -11.33 -17.32 15.64
N LEU A 484 -11.31 -16.04 16.02
CA LEU A 484 -12.33 -15.45 16.89
C LEU A 484 -13.71 -15.43 16.21
N ARG A 485 -13.78 -15.18 14.89
CA ARG A 485 -15.03 -15.33 14.12
C ARG A 485 -15.55 -16.76 14.12
N ALA A 486 -14.66 -17.76 14.00
CA ALA A 486 -15.03 -19.17 14.03
C ALA A 486 -15.56 -19.60 15.42
N GLN A 487 -15.15 -18.91 16.49
CA GLN A 487 -15.69 -19.08 17.84
C GLN A 487 -17.05 -18.41 18.06
N GLY A 488 -17.58 -17.71 17.05
CA GLY A 488 -18.92 -17.11 17.07
C GLY A 488 -18.98 -15.63 17.42
N LEU A 489 -17.85 -14.98 17.71
CA LEU A 489 -17.82 -13.56 18.10
C LEU A 489 -18.21 -12.64 16.95
N THR A 490 -19.04 -11.63 17.20
CA THR A 490 -19.40 -10.60 16.21
C THR A 490 -18.17 -9.78 15.78
N PHE A 491 -18.23 -9.13 14.61
CA PHE A 491 -17.10 -8.31 14.16
C PHE A 491 -16.73 -7.18 15.13
N ASN A 492 -17.69 -6.64 15.89
CA ASN A 492 -17.41 -5.64 16.91
C ASN A 492 -16.67 -6.23 18.11
N GLU A 493 -17.02 -7.45 18.53
CA GLU A 493 -16.29 -8.15 19.59
C GLU A 493 -14.89 -8.52 19.11
N VAL A 494 -14.76 -9.06 17.90
CA VAL A 494 -13.45 -9.34 17.29
C VAL A 494 -12.61 -8.06 17.19
N ALA A 495 -13.21 -6.92 16.84
CA ALA A 495 -12.51 -5.64 16.81
C ALA A 495 -11.93 -5.28 18.19
N ARG A 496 -12.74 -5.39 19.26
CA ARG A 496 -12.25 -5.20 20.64
C ARG A 496 -11.12 -6.16 21.01
N HIS A 497 -11.16 -7.40 20.52
CA HIS A 497 -10.11 -8.39 20.75
C HIS A 497 -8.80 -8.13 19.96
N LEU A 498 -8.81 -7.22 18.99
CA LEU A 498 -7.65 -6.90 18.16
C LEU A 498 -7.08 -5.51 18.44
N SER A 499 -7.93 -4.52 18.72
CA SER A 499 -7.52 -3.16 19.04
C SER A 499 -8.69 -2.34 19.63
N PRO A 500 -8.45 -1.42 20.57
CA PRO A 500 -9.49 -0.55 21.12
C PRO A 500 -10.01 0.48 20.09
N THR A 501 -9.24 0.75 19.03
CA THR A 501 -9.59 1.73 17.98
C THR A 501 -10.15 1.10 16.72
N LEU A 502 -10.15 -0.23 16.61
CA LEU A 502 -10.77 -0.93 15.49
C LEU A 502 -12.30 -0.94 15.63
N THR A 503 -12.99 -0.74 14.51
CA THR A 503 -14.45 -0.98 14.44
C THR A 503 -14.73 -2.35 13.81
N GLY A 504 -15.91 -2.92 14.08
CA GLY A 504 -16.32 -4.16 13.43
C GLY A 504 -16.40 -4.05 11.91
N ARG A 505 -16.60 -2.84 11.36
CA ARG A 505 -16.52 -2.61 9.91
C ARG A 505 -15.11 -2.82 9.38
N ASN A 506 -14.09 -2.31 10.09
CA ASN A 506 -12.70 -2.50 9.69
C ASN A 506 -12.35 -3.99 9.66
N VAL A 507 -12.71 -4.74 10.70
CA VAL A 507 -12.48 -6.19 10.78
C VAL A 507 -13.23 -6.93 9.69
N SER A 508 -14.50 -6.57 9.43
CA SER A 508 -15.31 -7.20 8.38
C SER A 508 -14.73 -6.98 6.98
N ASP A 509 -14.36 -5.74 6.66
CA ASP A 509 -13.74 -5.40 5.37
C ASP A 509 -12.39 -6.10 5.20
N ALA A 510 -11.60 -6.16 6.27
CA ALA A 510 -10.28 -6.77 6.29
C ALA A 510 -10.35 -8.30 6.13
N LEU A 511 -11.19 -8.98 6.92
CA LEU A 511 -11.43 -10.42 6.79
C LEU A 511 -12.04 -10.77 5.44
N ARG A 512 -12.97 -9.96 4.90
CA ARG A 512 -13.49 -10.20 3.55
C ARG A 512 -12.39 -10.17 2.50
N ARG A 513 -11.41 -9.26 2.61
CA ARG A 513 -10.27 -9.21 1.68
C ARG A 513 -9.34 -10.40 1.85
N TYR A 514 -9.11 -10.85 3.07
CA TYR A 514 -8.24 -11.99 3.40
C TYR A 514 -8.87 -13.34 3.05
N SER A 515 -10.17 -13.52 3.28
CA SER A 515 -10.92 -14.76 3.03
C SER A 515 -11.38 -14.92 1.59
N LEU A 516 -11.30 -13.86 0.76
CA LEU A 516 -11.41 -14.06 -0.68
C LEU A 516 -10.20 -14.92 -1.08
N PRO A 517 -10.40 -16.10 -1.71
CA PRO A 517 -9.27 -16.84 -2.25
C PRO A 517 -8.45 -15.86 -3.07
N LYS A 518 -7.13 -15.76 -2.78
CA LYS A 518 -6.17 -15.05 -3.63
C LYS A 518 -6.63 -15.34 -5.06
N PRO A 519 -6.97 -14.32 -5.86
CA PRO A 519 -7.75 -14.54 -7.06
C PRO A 519 -7.12 -15.70 -7.83
N VAL A 520 -7.86 -16.81 -8.01
CA VAL A 520 -7.50 -17.96 -8.87
C VAL A 520 -7.39 -17.52 -10.35
N ARG A 521 -7.40 -16.22 -10.58
CA ARG A 521 -7.34 -15.58 -11.86
C ARG A 521 -5.87 -15.31 -12.09
N GLU A 522 -5.20 -16.23 -12.76
CA GLU A 522 -3.97 -15.89 -13.46
C GLU A 522 -4.25 -14.63 -14.28
N PRO A 523 -3.57 -13.51 -13.99
CA PRO A 523 -3.62 -12.36 -14.87
C PRO A 523 -3.18 -12.79 -16.27
N ILE A 524 -3.79 -12.19 -17.30
CA ILE A 524 -3.34 -12.41 -18.68
C ILE A 524 -1.90 -11.93 -18.75
N SER A 525 -0.98 -12.79 -19.18
CA SER A 525 0.44 -12.42 -19.26
C SER A 525 0.66 -11.31 -20.29
N VAL A 526 1.81 -10.65 -20.21
CA VAL A 526 2.20 -9.63 -21.20
C VAL A 526 2.27 -10.26 -22.60
N ASP A 527 2.86 -11.44 -22.73
CA ASP A 527 2.93 -12.18 -24.00
C ASP A 527 1.54 -12.51 -24.58
N GLU A 528 0.61 -12.94 -23.72
CA GLU A 528 -0.78 -13.19 -24.13
C GLU A 528 -1.47 -11.89 -24.58
N LEU A 529 -1.18 -10.74 -23.95
CA LEU A 529 -1.73 -9.43 -24.35
C LEU A 529 -1.18 -8.95 -25.71
N ASP A 530 0.11 -9.17 -25.95
CA ASP A 530 0.76 -8.82 -27.22
C ASP A 530 0.21 -9.68 -28.35
N GLU A 531 0.05 -10.98 -28.10
CA GLU A 531 -0.54 -11.89 -29.08
C GLU A 531 -2.03 -11.60 -29.32
N ILE A 532 -2.81 -11.23 -28.30
CA ILE A 532 -4.18 -10.71 -28.49
C ILE A 532 -4.14 -9.49 -29.42
N SER A 533 -3.22 -8.55 -29.20
CA SER A 533 -3.13 -7.31 -29.99
C SER A 533 -2.77 -7.63 -31.46
N ARG A 534 -1.79 -8.50 -31.68
CA ARG A 534 -1.41 -9.00 -33.01
C ARG A 534 -2.58 -9.64 -33.75
N LEU A 535 -3.35 -10.49 -33.06
CA LEU A 535 -4.52 -11.15 -33.64
C LEU A 535 -5.67 -10.18 -33.92
N VAL A 536 -5.86 -9.16 -33.08
CA VAL A 536 -6.83 -8.08 -33.36
C VAL A 536 -6.42 -7.33 -34.62
N ASP A 537 -5.14 -6.96 -34.79
CA ASP A 537 -4.65 -6.29 -36.00
C ASP A 537 -4.83 -7.18 -37.25
N GLU A 538 -4.55 -8.48 -37.14
CA GLU A 538 -4.68 -9.43 -38.24
C GLU A 538 -6.14 -9.60 -38.71
N TYR A 539 -7.09 -9.55 -37.76
CA TYR A 539 -8.48 -9.94 -38.00
C TYR A 539 -9.49 -8.80 -37.97
N ALA A 540 -9.10 -7.60 -37.56
CA ALA A 540 -9.98 -6.43 -37.54
C ALA A 540 -10.59 -6.20 -38.94
N GLY A 541 -11.91 -6.03 -38.98
CA GLY A 541 -12.67 -5.83 -40.22
C GLY A 541 -12.89 -7.08 -41.08
N LYS A 542 -12.24 -8.22 -40.76
CA LYS A 542 -12.49 -9.51 -41.42
C LYS A 542 -13.59 -10.32 -40.74
N TYR A 543 -13.79 -10.10 -39.44
CA TYR A 543 -14.76 -10.80 -38.60
C TYR A 543 -15.62 -9.80 -37.84
N THR A 544 -16.85 -10.21 -37.50
CA THR A 544 -17.64 -9.47 -36.52
C THR A 544 -16.95 -9.50 -35.15
N VAL A 545 -17.23 -8.55 -34.27
CA VAL A 545 -16.63 -8.47 -32.93
C VAL A 545 -16.87 -9.76 -32.13
N ALA A 546 -18.05 -10.36 -32.27
CA ALA A 546 -18.37 -11.61 -31.59
C ALA A 546 -17.49 -12.77 -32.09
N GLU A 547 -17.38 -12.93 -33.41
CA GLU A 547 -16.53 -13.96 -34.04
C GLU A 547 -15.05 -13.72 -33.74
N LEU A 548 -14.61 -12.46 -33.73
CA LEU A 548 -13.24 -12.07 -33.41
C LEU A 548 -12.87 -12.45 -31.98
N ILE A 549 -13.73 -12.15 -31.01
CA ILE A 549 -13.53 -12.54 -29.60
C ILE A 549 -13.41 -14.06 -29.48
N ASP A 550 -14.33 -14.81 -30.10
CA ASP A 550 -14.30 -16.27 -30.01
C ASP A 550 -13.08 -16.88 -30.73
N LYS A 551 -12.66 -16.29 -31.85
CA LYS A 551 -11.47 -16.72 -32.59
C LYS A 551 -10.19 -16.53 -31.78
N ILE A 552 -10.00 -15.34 -31.20
CA ILE A 552 -8.85 -15.04 -30.35
C ILE A 552 -8.82 -15.96 -29.12
N ARG A 553 -9.97 -16.15 -28.46
CA ARG A 553 -10.08 -17.04 -27.31
C ARG A 553 -9.71 -18.48 -27.63
N THR A 554 -10.12 -18.96 -28.81
CA THR A 554 -9.86 -20.33 -29.27
C THR A 554 -8.39 -20.51 -29.61
N GLN A 555 -7.78 -19.57 -30.34
CA GLN A 555 -6.38 -19.67 -30.75
C GLN A 555 -5.41 -19.60 -29.57
N LEU A 556 -5.69 -18.74 -28.60
CA LEU A 556 -4.84 -18.57 -27.41
C LEU A 556 -5.19 -19.52 -26.27
N ASN A 557 -6.14 -20.45 -26.48
CA ASN A 557 -6.63 -21.37 -25.45
C ASN A 557 -6.97 -20.68 -24.11
N LEU A 558 -7.53 -19.46 -24.16
CA LEU A 558 -7.80 -18.62 -22.98
C LEU A 558 -8.97 -19.15 -22.12
N GLY A 559 -9.59 -20.25 -22.53
CA GLY A 559 -10.64 -20.95 -21.80
C GLY A 559 -11.82 -20.05 -21.39
N ASN A 560 -12.39 -20.35 -20.22
CA ASN A 560 -13.49 -19.60 -19.61
C ASN A 560 -13.00 -18.55 -18.60
N ARG A 561 -11.77 -18.04 -18.76
CA ARG A 561 -11.21 -16.97 -17.93
C ARG A 561 -12.14 -15.74 -18.03
N LEU A 562 -12.90 -15.46 -16.97
CA LEU A 562 -13.92 -14.40 -16.89
C LEU A 562 -13.41 -13.01 -17.31
N ASN A 563 -12.11 -12.76 -17.16
CA ASN A 563 -11.47 -11.49 -17.53
C ASN A 563 -11.09 -11.41 -19.03
N CYS A 564 -10.85 -12.53 -19.72
CA CYS A 564 -10.36 -12.55 -21.09
C CYS A 564 -11.34 -11.91 -22.08
N HIS A 565 -12.65 -12.17 -21.92
CA HIS A 565 -13.64 -11.53 -22.78
C HIS A 565 -13.57 -10.00 -22.68
N SER A 566 -13.43 -9.46 -21.46
CA SER A 566 -13.36 -8.01 -21.24
C SER A 566 -12.06 -7.44 -21.80
N THR A 567 -10.92 -8.10 -21.57
CA THR A 567 -9.62 -7.67 -22.10
C THR A 567 -9.58 -7.68 -23.62
N VAL A 568 -10.00 -8.77 -24.27
CA VAL A 568 -10.07 -8.85 -25.74
C VAL A 568 -11.03 -7.79 -26.29
N SER A 569 -12.20 -7.61 -25.66
CA SER A 569 -13.15 -6.56 -26.06
C SER A 569 -12.55 -5.15 -25.98
N LEU A 570 -11.74 -4.87 -24.95
CA LEU A 570 -11.07 -3.57 -24.80
C LEU A 570 -9.98 -3.38 -25.86
N ARG A 571 -9.20 -4.42 -26.17
CA ARG A 571 -8.19 -4.38 -27.26
C ARG A 571 -8.84 -4.16 -28.62
N ILE A 572 -9.93 -4.84 -28.92
CA ILE A 572 -10.74 -4.60 -30.12
C ILE A 572 -11.23 -3.15 -30.16
N ALA A 573 -11.71 -2.60 -29.03
CA ALA A 573 -12.19 -1.22 -28.97
C ALA A 573 -11.08 -0.18 -29.17
N ALA A 574 -9.84 -0.53 -28.81
CA ALA A 574 -8.67 0.32 -28.98
C ALA A 574 -8.12 0.31 -30.42
N HIS A 575 -8.52 -0.65 -31.25
CA HIS A 575 -8.05 -0.78 -32.63
C HIS A 575 -8.67 0.28 -33.55
N PRO A 576 -7.89 0.93 -34.46
CA PRO A 576 -8.36 2.03 -35.30
C PRO A 576 -9.65 1.74 -36.08
N HIS A 577 -9.79 0.53 -36.65
CA HIS A 577 -11.00 0.13 -37.38
C HIS A 577 -12.29 0.30 -36.55
N TYR A 578 -12.29 -0.18 -35.30
CA TYR A 578 -13.47 -0.11 -34.43
C TYR A 578 -13.61 1.26 -33.76
N GLN A 579 -12.51 2.00 -33.56
CA GLN A 579 -12.60 3.41 -33.14
C GLN A 579 -13.31 4.27 -34.18
N THR A 580 -13.05 4.07 -35.48
CA THR A 580 -13.78 4.74 -36.56
C THR A 580 -15.25 4.37 -36.52
N LYS A 581 -15.58 3.07 -36.50
CA LYS A 581 -16.98 2.60 -36.35
C LYS A 581 -17.68 3.24 -35.16
N MET A 582 -17.01 3.31 -34.00
CA MET A 582 -17.58 3.93 -32.80
C MET A 582 -17.76 5.44 -32.94
N ARG A 583 -16.87 6.14 -33.64
CA ARG A 583 -16.97 7.59 -33.90
C ARG A 583 -18.15 7.93 -34.80
N ASP A 584 -18.48 7.04 -35.73
CA ASP A 584 -19.56 7.21 -36.69
C ASP A 584 -20.95 6.90 -36.10
N ILE A 585 -21.03 6.44 -34.85
CA ILE A 585 -22.30 6.19 -34.16
C ILE A 585 -22.94 7.53 -33.77
N ASP A 586 -24.18 7.76 -34.23
CA ASP A 586 -25.04 8.80 -33.63
C ASP A 586 -25.50 8.34 -32.24
N TYR A 587 -24.74 8.77 -31.25
CA TYR A 587 -24.96 8.45 -29.87
C TYR A 587 -26.24 9.05 -29.27
N ASN A 588 -26.77 10.13 -29.83
CA ASN A 588 -28.02 10.74 -29.38
C ASN A 588 -29.22 9.92 -29.88
N ASP A 589 -29.19 9.49 -31.14
CA ASP A 589 -30.18 8.55 -31.69
C ASP A 589 -30.16 7.23 -30.91
N LEU A 590 -28.98 6.66 -30.71
CA LEU A 590 -28.85 5.40 -29.96
C LEU A 590 -29.35 5.52 -28.51
N ALA A 591 -29.09 6.64 -27.84
CA ALA A 591 -29.61 6.91 -26.51
C ALA A 591 -31.14 6.99 -26.50
N SER A 592 -31.75 7.60 -27.52
CA SER A 592 -33.20 7.71 -27.68
C SER A 592 -33.82 6.33 -27.90
N ARG A 593 -33.27 5.52 -28.82
CA ARG A 593 -33.70 4.13 -29.06
C ARG A 593 -33.63 3.26 -27.81
N ILE A 594 -32.61 3.43 -26.98
CA ILE A 594 -32.47 2.71 -25.69
C ILE A 594 -33.48 3.22 -24.65
N ALA A 595 -33.71 4.54 -24.60
CA ALA A 595 -34.66 5.15 -23.66
C ALA A 595 -36.11 4.72 -23.95
N GLU A 596 -36.46 4.61 -25.22
CA GLU A 596 -37.77 4.14 -25.72
C GLU A 596 -37.93 2.61 -25.63
N GLY A 597 -36.89 1.88 -25.21
CA GLY A 597 -36.92 0.43 -25.08
C GLY A 597 -36.89 -0.32 -26.42
N GLN A 598 -36.63 0.38 -27.53
CA GLN A 598 -36.54 -0.21 -28.88
C GLN A 598 -35.29 -1.11 -29.04
N THR A 599 -34.22 -0.83 -28.28
CA THR A 599 -33.00 -1.66 -28.26
C THR A 599 -32.37 -1.69 -26.87
N THR A 600 -31.37 -2.56 -26.69
CA THR A 600 -30.52 -2.59 -25.49
C THR A 600 -29.07 -2.37 -25.90
N VAL A 601 -28.20 -1.91 -25.00
CA VAL A 601 -26.76 -1.76 -25.29
C VAL A 601 -26.14 -3.05 -25.84
N LYS A 602 -26.60 -4.21 -25.36
CA LYS A 602 -26.14 -5.52 -25.87
C LYS A 602 -26.58 -5.76 -27.32
N LEU A 603 -27.83 -5.45 -27.66
CA LEU A 603 -28.35 -5.63 -29.01
C LEU A 603 -27.74 -4.60 -29.98
N ALA A 604 -27.65 -3.34 -29.56
CA ALA A 604 -27.00 -2.28 -30.34
C ALA A 604 -25.52 -2.57 -30.62
N ALA A 605 -24.76 -3.07 -29.63
CA ALA A 605 -23.37 -3.47 -29.85
C ALA A 605 -23.24 -4.56 -30.92
N LYS A 606 -24.22 -5.48 -30.98
CA LYS A 606 -24.28 -6.53 -32.01
C LYS A 606 -24.68 -5.98 -33.38
N GLU A 607 -25.67 -5.10 -33.43
CA GLU A 607 -26.17 -4.44 -34.65
C GLU A 607 -25.09 -3.57 -35.31
N LEU A 608 -24.37 -2.80 -34.50
CA LEU A 608 -23.33 -1.86 -34.94
C LEU A 608 -21.96 -2.54 -35.10
N ASP A 609 -21.86 -3.83 -34.74
CA ASP A 609 -20.61 -4.60 -34.75
C ASP A 609 -19.45 -3.88 -34.01
N VAL A 610 -19.71 -3.50 -32.76
CA VAL A 610 -18.74 -2.82 -31.87
C VAL A 610 -18.64 -3.49 -30.50
N PRO A 611 -17.52 -3.35 -29.77
CA PRO A 611 -17.35 -3.97 -28.45
C PRO A 611 -18.34 -3.44 -27.41
N ARG A 612 -19.13 -4.35 -26.83
CA ARG A 612 -20.15 -4.02 -25.81
C ARG A 612 -19.60 -3.20 -24.63
N PRO A 613 -18.44 -3.53 -24.01
CA PRO A 613 -17.94 -2.76 -22.88
C PRO A 613 -17.62 -1.30 -23.25
N ALA A 614 -17.05 -1.08 -24.44
CA ALA A 614 -16.74 0.26 -24.93
C ALA A 614 -18.00 1.06 -25.24
N LEU A 615 -18.98 0.45 -25.92
CA LEU A 615 -20.27 1.07 -26.17
C LEU A 615 -20.98 1.43 -24.86
N ALA A 616 -21.03 0.51 -23.89
CA ALA A 616 -21.64 0.75 -22.58
C ALA A 616 -20.98 1.92 -21.84
N SER A 617 -19.64 1.99 -21.85
CA SER A 617 -18.89 3.10 -21.24
C SER A 617 -19.18 4.44 -21.91
N ARG A 618 -19.21 4.49 -23.26
CA ARG A 618 -19.61 5.70 -24.00
C ARG A 618 -21.03 6.12 -23.65
N MET A 619 -21.98 5.19 -23.67
CA MET A 619 -23.40 5.46 -23.33
C MET A 619 -23.58 6.00 -21.91
N GLN A 620 -22.78 5.55 -20.94
CA GLN A 620 -22.79 6.13 -19.59
C GLN A 620 -22.35 7.60 -19.58
N ASN A 621 -21.41 7.97 -20.45
CA ASN A 621 -20.92 9.35 -20.57
C ASN A 621 -21.88 10.26 -21.39
N ILE A 622 -22.65 9.70 -22.31
CA ILE A 622 -23.66 10.44 -23.09
C ILE A 622 -24.90 10.73 -22.24
N GLY A 623 -25.31 9.77 -21.40
CA GLY A 623 -26.35 9.95 -20.40
C GLY A 623 -25.97 10.96 -19.30
N SER A 624 -24.67 11.25 -19.13
CA SER A 624 -24.22 12.39 -18.36
C SER A 624 -24.17 13.66 -19.23
N LYS A 625 -25.35 14.19 -19.62
CA LYS A 625 -25.52 15.63 -19.41
C LYS A 625 -25.11 15.89 -17.95
N PRO A 626 -24.38 16.95 -17.60
CA PRO A 626 -23.97 17.18 -16.22
C PRO A 626 -25.22 17.31 -15.37
N PHE A 627 -25.71 16.20 -14.84
CA PHE A 627 -26.81 16.17 -13.90
C PHE A 627 -26.33 17.03 -12.77
N SER A 628 -27.03 18.15 -12.56
CA SER A 628 -26.64 19.12 -11.56
C SER A 628 -26.32 18.40 -10.26
N SER A 629 -25.13 18.63 -9.73
CA SER A 629 -24.72 18.08 -8.44
C SER A 629 -25.60 18.63 -7.32
N LYS A 630 -26.24 19.79 -7.55
CA LYS A 630 -27.21 20.39 -6.64
C LYS A 630 -28.55 19.66 -6.73
N TRP A 631 -29.06 19.28 -5.58
CA TRP A 631 -30.39 18.71 -5.40
C TRP A 631 -31.37 19.83 -5.02
N THR A 632 -32.47 19.92 -5.76
CA THR A 632 -33.61 20.74 -5.38
C THR A 632 -34.46 20.02 -4.33
N GLU A 633 -35.25 20.77 -3.57
CA GLU A 633 -36.17 20.17 -2.58
C GLU A 633 -37.20 19.24 -3.22
N GLU A 634 -37.66 19.57 -4.43
CA GLU A 634 -38.59 18.75 -5.20
C GLU A 634 -37.99 17.39 -5.57
N GLU A 635 -36.75 17.37 -6.07
CA GLU A 635 -36.03 16.12 -6.39
C GLU A 635 -35.80 15.27 -5.14
N ILE A 636 -35.47 15.90 -4.00
CA ILE A 636 -35.29 15.21 -2.72
C ILE A 636 -36.62 14.59 -2.26
N ARG A 637 -37.73 15.31 -2.37
CA ARG A 637 -39.06 14.81 -1.98
C ARG A 637 -39.46 13.61 -2.83
N LYS A 638 -39.34 13.71 -4.16
CA LYS A 638 -39.60 12.59 -5.08
C LYS A 638 -38.74 11.36 -4.78
N LEU A 639 -37.46 11.56 -4.42
CA LEU A 639 -36.57 10.47 -4.03
C LEU A 639 -37.01 9.81 -2.71
N ILE A 640 -37.42 10.60 -1.72
CA ILE A 640 -37.94 10.10 -0.45
C ILE A 640 -39.20 9.26 -0.68
N ASP A 641 -40.17 9.81 -1.41
CA ASP A 641 -41.45 9.15 -1.71
C ASP A 641 -41.21 7.82 -2.45
N TYR A 642 -40.31 7.82 -3.45
CA TYR A 642 -39.96 6.61 -4.18
C TYR A 642 -39.32 5.55 -3.28
N VAL A 643 -38.36 5.93 -2.44
CA VAL A 643 -37.65 4.99 -1.57
C VAL A 643 -38.58 4.44 -0.49
N GLN A 644 -39.48 5.24 0.07
CA GLN A 644 -40.47 4.82 1.07
C GLN A 644 -41.58 3.94 0.47
N GLY A 645 -41.96 4.18 -0.79
CA GLY A 645 -42.93 3.35 -1.50
C GLY A 645 -42.39 1.99 -1.98
N CYS A 646 -41.08 1.77 -1.93
CA CYS A 646 -40.48 0.50 -2.32
C CYS A 646 -40.57 -0.55 -1.20
N VAL A 647 -41.31 -1.63 -1.45
CA VAL A 647 -41.36 -2.81 -0.55
C VAL A 647 -40.03 -3.60 -0.56
N SER A 648 -39.27 -3.49 -1.65
CA SER A 648 -37.98 -4.16 -1.85
C SER A 648 -36.85 -3.13 -2.05
N LYS A 649 -35.64 -3.59 -2.39
CA LYS A 649 -34.50 -2.71 -2.63
C LYS A 649 -34.83 -1.72 -3.78
N PRO A 650 -34.70 -0.39 -3.58
CA PRO A 650 -35.05 0.60 -4.59
C PRO A 650 -34.26 0.41 -5.89
N ASP A 651 -34.94 0.43 -7.03
CA ASP A 651 -34.31 0.41 -8.35
C ASP A 651 -33.95 1.84 -8.79
N PHE A 652 -32.74 2.28 -8.41
CA PHE A 652 -32.26 3.60 -8.75
C PHE A 652 -32.02 3.81 -10.25
N VAL A 653 -31.94 2.75 -11.06
CA VAL A 653 -31.85 2.89 -12.53
C VAL A 653 -33.20 3.35 -13.06
N TYR A 654 -34.27 2.66 -12.66
CA TYR A 654 -35.64 3.09 -12.99
C TYR A 654 -35.92 4.51 -12.49
N PHE A 655 -35.66 4.79 -11.21
CA PHE A 655 -35.94 6.11 -10.65
C PHE A 655 -35.15 7.23 -11.33
N SER A 656 -33.87 6.99 -11.68
CA SER A 656 -33.08 8.00 -12.40
C SER A 656 -33.69 8.36 -13.76
N LYS A 657 -34.30 7.40 -14.46
CA LYS A 657 -35.01 7.66 -15.72
C LYS A 657 -36.28 8.48 -15.49
N VAL A 658 -37.04 8.17 -14.45
CA VAL A 658 -38.27 8.90 -14.09
C VAL A 658 -37.97 10.32 -13.63
N LEU A 659 -36.90 10.49 -12.83
CA LEU A 659 -36.51 11.79 -12.31
C LEU A 659 -35.90 12.67 -13.40
N GLY A 660 -35.16 12.10 -14.35
CA GLY A 660 -34.64 12.78 -15.54
C GLY A 660 -33.53 13.81 -15.29
N THR A 661 -33.22 14.12 -14.02
CA THR A 661 -32.28 15.19 -13.64
C THR A 661 -31.11 14.70 -12.75
N LYS A 662 -31.10 13.42 -12.39
CA LYS A 662 -30.05 12.79 -11.55
C LYS A 662 -29.74 11.38 -12.03
N SER A 663 -28.48 10.97 -11.95
CA SER A 663 -28.06 9.60 -12.27
C SER A 663 -28.43 8.61 -11.17
N SER A 664 -28.49 7.31 -11.50
CA SER A 664 -28.75 6.24 -10.52
C SER A 664 -27.75 6.26 -9.36
N THR A 665 -26.48 6.56 -9.63
CA THR A 665 -25.44 6.73 -8.61
C THR A 665 -25.70 7.96 -7.73
N GLN A 666 -26.11 9.09 -8.30
CA GLN A 666 -26.49 10.28 -7.52
C GLN A 666 -27.69 9.98 -6.62
N CYS A 667 -28.74 9.34 -7.14
CA CYS A 667 -29.92 8.93 -6.37
C CYS A 667 -29.56 7.98 -5.23
N SER A 668 -28.71 6.99 -5.49
CA SER A 668 -28.22 6.04 -4.47
C SER A 668 -27.41 6.75 -3.37
N ARG A 669 -26.46 7.61 -3.75
CA ARG A 669 -25.65 8.39 -2.81
C ARG A 669 -26.51 9.34 -1.98
N LYS A 670 -27.47 10.04 -2.59
CA LYS A 670 -28.37 10.96 -1.89
C LYS A 670 -29.28 10.22 -0.91
N THR A 671 -29.78 9.05 -1.29
CA THR A 671 -30.54 8.18 -0.38
C THR A 671 -29.72 7.79 0.85
N PHE A 672 -28.44 7.44 0.64
CA PHE A 672 -27.54 7.12 1.74
C PHE A 672 -27.30 8.34 2.66
N GLU A 673 -27.11 9.53 2.09
CA GLU A 673 -26.98 10.78 2.85
C GLU A 673 -28.23 11.08 3.69
N LEU A 674 -29.43 10.93 3.10
CA LEU A 674 -30.71 11.17 3.76
C LEU A 674 -30.95 10.16 4.91
N LYS A 675 -30.56 8.90 4.75
CA LYS A 675 -30.58 7.90 5.82
C LYS A 675 -29.64 8.26 6.97
N ARG A 676 -28.41 8.70 6.64
CA ARG A 676 -27.43 9.13 7.66
C ARG A 676 -27.92 10.35 8.45
N LYS A 677 -28.71 11.22 7.83
CA LYS A 677 -29.34 12.39 8.47
C LYS A 677 -30.64 12.08 9.21
N GLY A 678 -31.08 10.81 9.25
CA GLY A 678 -32.33 10.42 9.90
C GLY A 678 -33.60 10.83 9.15
N VAL A 679 -33.49 11.36 7.93
CA VAL A 679 -34.63 11.78 7.10
C VAL A 679 -35.34 10.58 6.47
N LEU A 680 -34.59 9.51 6.17
CA LEU A 680 -35.12 8.23 5.71
C LEU A 680 -34.83 7.14 6.75
N PRO A 681 -35.81 6.27 7.09
CA PRO A 681 -35.56 5.16 7.98
C PRO A 681 -34.61 4.13 7.33
N TYR A 682 -33.78 3.49 8.16
CA TYR A 682 -33.11 2.26 7.75
C TYR A 682 -34.16 1.14 7.68
N PRO A 683 -34.14 0.28 6.64
CA PRO A 683 -35.02 -0.88 6.65
C PRO A 683 -34.73 -1.71 7.90
N PRO A 684 -35.76 -2.30 8.53
CA PRO A 684 -35.55 -3.20 9.66
C PRO A 684 -34.59 -4.31 9.22
N THR A 685 -33.52 -4.50 9.98
CA THR A 685 -32.59 -5.62 9.78
C THR A 685 -33.39 -6.90 10.03
N ILE A 686 -33.68 -7.65 8.97
CA ILE A 686 -34.29 -8.98 9.04
C ILE A 686 -33.20 -9.99 9.38
#